data_AF-A0AAN7V9P0-F1
#
_entry.id   AF-A0AAN7V9P0-F1
#
_cell.length_a   1.000
_cell.length_b   1.000
_cell.length_c   1.000
_cell.angle_alpha   90.00
_cell.angle_beta   90.00
_cell.angle_gamma   90.00
#
_symmetry.space_group_name_H-M   'P 1'
#
loop_
_entity.id
_entity.type
_entity.pdbx_description
1 polymer ?
#
loop_
_entity_poly.entity_id
_entity_poly.type
_entity_poly.pdbx_seq_one_letter_code
_entity_poly.pdbx_strand_id
1 'polypeptide(L)'
;MSESCKEKQTKLKFTLPSSEKAPEVEVLFAQEQKDNEINHDESIFLDPNHPLLEHFQKSLKHHLEKQIVHLKNEVLELEAGAKMKKVSREQLGLETYEAQQTVNKQQKELEMCISELDQICAATEQLEYQLEEDKNTLAQKRLEVLEAEKKELRLRTEVESMNLLVQQMKNLEEDTESELIINQRVFEKSKKDKSQLIEEKRQLDTIIFKLMTETWRLEEELEIMDMQIRVKEEERETLAEAVVNSNIDLETIASEHRCLLHSWNSLVVAISHRDKGYMSSKEELHKLQEEIRAVVAETEQTKKLCHQEMLSNERLTDFKLRLEAEIDSNTHSVEIENKKRFELESEMEQTQALIDQTELDIKKLASENANKHGELSALTNEFEKLGNQKVTLDNNVLKMLEDQITNDKAAKYLHKLVKKTKEKNRSLEISLAKIENTNSRSLMDIEAQKGENEEIERFCHALVKQANSLEDELKVYQKEEERLKFWASKKQRDMDILTDKLGKAIDKQGGSEVSPEEMKIFALQKNIEEIQEATKKLRKFWLRQQGFVVNLSEQRQNQINDFNMLKKQLQLLTQKNLKINDELENYRKQEGNLSRSIVILQNKIILMNEQINKKKDSKIIMEKDTDTLQFDYSGKLHDAEMESLKIEADIADIEQDKVDISKELIDTNREALAWEKKIHMAVKTKRDMDKEKGEGGEVGNMKAEIHRMHVRFGQLKKAQDKLIHDLDHCVSRRDAIITSNEAREKREKGASEKTRLNFQRKLEDMRNNLKQMEVGTLNKRIEAANDEEKHLMKEIAITQQDTDFSKRKIETLKGKIEETKTDRQRVHSVHFVTIKIVALFSESGVACPKAEKAKGVF
;
A
#
# COMPACT_ATOMS: atom_id res chain seq x y z
N MET A 1 4.99 26.66 -113.44
CA MET A 1 6.41 26.93 -113.80
C MET A 1 7.23 26.89 -112.52
N SER A 2 8.56 26.69 -112.59
CA SER A 2 9.59 27.06 -111.57
C SER A 2 9.30 26.67 -110.09
N GLU A 3 9.98 25.68 -109.50
CA GLU A 3 11.24 25.84 -108.72
C GLU A 3 11.02 26.34 -107.26
N SER A 4 11.82 26.01 -106.21
CA SER A 4 12.89 25.00 -106.00
C SER A 4 13.24 24.87 -104.49
N CYS A 5 13.90 23.77 -104.10
CA CYS A 5 14.82 23.59 -102.94
C CYS A 5 14.39 23.75 -101.43
N LYS A 6 14.40 22.58 -100.74
CA LYS A 6 15.35 22.17 -99.65
C LYS A 6 15.18 22.48 -98.14
N GLU A 7 15.27 21.37 -97.40
CA GLU A 7 16.10 21.06 -96.19
C GLU A 7 15.59 21.21 -94.72
N LYS A 8 15.45 20.01 -94.09
CA LYS A 8 15.90 19.57 -92.74
C LYS A 8 15.02 19.73 -91.47
N GLN A 9 14.76 18.55 -90.87
CA GLN A 9 14.62 18.23 -89.42
C GLN A 9 13.34 18.76 -88.70
N THR A 10 12.73 18.09 -87.71
CA THR A 10 13.11 16.84 -86.98
C THR A 10 11.89 16.02 -86.47
N LYS A 11 12.13 14.73 -86.14
CA LYS A 11 11.43 13.82 -85.19
C LYS A 11 9.92 13.42 -85.34
N LEU A 12 9.73 12.09 -85.37
CA LEU A 12 8.70 11.23 -84.72
C LEU A 12 7.19 11.42 -85.03
N LYS A 13 6.42 10.31 -84.95
CA LYS A 13 4.98 10.29 -85.27
C LYS A 13 4.23 9.01 -84.84
N PHE A 14 2.90 9.11 -84.80
CA PHE A 14 1.85 8.09 -84.63
C PHE A 14 0.55 8.55 -85.40
N THR A 15 -0.65 7.94 -85.42
CA THR A 15 -1.29 6.73 -84.82
C THR A 15 -2.54 6.33 -85.65
N LEU A 16 -2.92 5.03 -85.69
CA LEU A 16 -4.30 4.51 -85.88
C LEU A 16 -5.04 4.84 -87.23
N PRO A 17 -6.31 4.42 -87.54
CA PRO A 17 -7.35 3.73 -86.75
C PRO A 17 -8.02 2.47 -87.42
N SER A 18 -9.36 2.31 -87.31
CA SER A 18 -10.15 1.04 -87.20
C SER A 18 -11.38 0.91 -88.15
N SER A 19 -11.97 -0.31 -88.31
CA SER A 19 -13.43 -0.49 -88.62
C SER A 19 -13.99 -1.95 -88.44
N GLU A 20 -15.26 -2.19 -88.79
CA GLU A 20 -16.22 -3.20 -88.23
C GLU A 20 -16.54 -4.54 -88.99
N LYS A 21 -17.14 -5.49 -88.22
CA LYS A 21 -18.31 -6.41 -88.51
C LYS A 21 -18.21 -7.71 -89.35
N ALA A 22 -19.22 -8.58 -89.07
CA ALA A 22 -19.70 -9.82 -89.75
C ALA A 22 -19.21 -11.21 -89.20
N PRO A 23 -19.99 -12.32 -89.36
CA PRO A 23 -20.02 -13.43 -88.37
C PRO A 23 -19.77 -14.87 -88.90
N GLU A 24 -19.69 -15.84 -87.96
CA GLU A 24 -19.92 -17.32 -88.05
C GLU A 24 -19.18 -18.15 -89.15
N VAL A 25 -18.66 -19.37 -88.92
CA VAL A 25 -18.61 -20.30 -87.76
C VAL A 25 -17.41 -21.28 -87.90
N GLU A 26 -17.19 -22.15 -86.91
CA GLU A 26 -16.53 -23.50 -87.00
C GLU A 26 -15.15 -23.70 -86.33
N VAL A 27 -14.83 -25.00 -86.11
CA VAL A 27 -13.61 -25.63 -85.57
C VAL A 27 -13.46 -25.69 -84.04
N LEU A 28 -14.04 -26.79 -83.52
CA LEU A 28 -13.72 -27.51 -82.27
C LEU A 28 -12.19 -27.68 -82.07
N PHE A 29 -11.64 -27.85 -80.86
CA PHE A 29 -12.03 -28.83 -79.83
C PHE A 29 -11.69 -28.39 -78.41
N ALA A 30 -12.54 -28.74 -77.45
CA ALA A 30 -12.27 -28.59 -76.02
C ALA A 30 -11.45 -29.76 -75.47
N GLN A 31 -10.70 -29.51 -74.39
CA GLN A 31 -10.28 -30.56 -73.47
C GLN A 31 -11.42 -30.87 -72.51
N GLU A 32 -11.71 -32.15 -72.25
CA GLU A 32 -12.24 -32.57 -70.95
C GLU A 32 -11.91 -34.04 -70.69
N GLN A 33 -11.73 -34.40 -69.41
CA GLN A 33 -11.54 -35.79 -68.98
C GLN A 33 -12.81 -36.28 -68.30
N LYS A 34 -13.37 -37.40 -68.79
CA LYS A 34 -14.29 -38.36 -68.15
C LYS A 34 -14.65 -39.44 -69.20
N ASP A 35 -14.95 -40.69 -68.89
CA ASP A 35 -15.10 -41.39 -67.60
C ASP A 35 -14.45 -42.81 -67.68
N ASN A 36 -14.44 -43.56 -66.57
CA ASN A 36 -14.10 -44.99 -66.55
C ASN A 36 -15.35 -45.86 -66.73
N GLU A 37 -15.37 -46.80 -67.69
CA GLU A 37 -16.17 -48.05 -67.68
C GLU A 37 -15.50 -49.12 -68.59
N ILE A 38 -15.57 -50.45 -68.39
CA ILE A 38 -15.60 -51.33 -67.19
C ILE A 38 -15.36 -52.81 -67.65
N ASN A 39 -15.01 -53.76 -66.74
CA ASN A 39 -14.72 -55.21 -66.95
C ASN A 39 -13.35 -55.55 -67.61
N HIS A 40 -12.56 -56.58 -67.24
CA HIS A 40 -12.76 -58.05 -67.03
C HIS A 40 -13.03 -58.81 -68.37
N ASP A 41 -12.36 -59.93 -68.73
CA ASP A 41 -11.56 -60.91 -67.94
C ASP A 41 -10.41 -61.64 -68.71
N GLU A 42 -9.55 -62.34 -67.93
CA GLU A 42 -8.66 -63.52 -68.19
C GLU A 42 -7.98 -63.85 -69.56
N SER A 43 -6.66 -64.19 -69.55
CA SER A 43 -6.12 -65.52 -69.99
C SER A 43 -4.56 -65.65 -70.13
N ILE A 44 -3.92 -66.19 -69.08
CA ILE A 44 -2.89 -67.27 -68.99
C ILE A 44 -1.85 -67.58 -70.14
N PHE A 45 -0.56 -67.68 -69.74
CA PHE A 45 0.61 -68.45 -70.28
C PHE A 45 1.75 -67.84 -71.16
N LEU A 46 2.88 -68.58 -71.17
CA LEU A 46 4.23 -68.30 -71.73
C LEU A 46 4.48 -69.12 -73.05
N ASP A 47 5.63 -69.14 -73.75
CA ASP A 47 7.04 -69.05 -73.29
C ASP A 47 8.09 -68.74 -74.41
N PRO A 48 9.09 -67.86 -74.17
CA PRO A 48 10.33 -67.73 -74.97
C PRO A 48 11.58 -68.47 -74.44
N ASN A 49 11.51 -69.27 -73.36
CA ASN A 49 12.67 -69.96 -72.78
C ASN A 49 13.41 -70.89 -73.77
N HIS A 50 14.63 -70.52 -74.19
CA HIS A 50 15.56 -71.46 -74.86
C HIS A 50 17.02 -71.31 -74.36
N PRO A 51 17.72 -72.41 -73.99
CA PRO A 51 18.86 -72.35 -73.04
C PRO A 51 20.23 -71.94 -73.63
N LEU A 52 20.21 -71.16 -74.72
CA LEU A 52 21.39 -70.56 -75.35
C LEU A 52 21.30 -69.03 -75.48
N LEU A 53 20.09 -68.47 -75.37
CA LEU A 53 19.85 -67.01 -75.32
C LEU A 53 19.52 -66.51 -73.92
N GLU A 54 19.24 -67.42 -72.98
CA GLU A 54 18.88 -67.10 -71.60
C GLU A 54 19.93 -66.24 -70.88
N HIS A 55 21.23 -66.55 -71.04
CA HIS A 55 22.35 -65.78 -70.48
C HIS A 55 22.48 -64.36 -71.09
N PHE A 56 21.87 -64.13 -72.26
CA PHE A 56 21.82 -62.83 -72.93
C PHE A 56 20.55 -62.06 -72.54
N GLN A 57 19.39 -62.73 -72.48
CA GLN A 57 18.08 -62.12 -72.25
C GLN A 57 17.76 -61.86 -70.77
N LYS A 58 18.12 -62.75 -69.83
CA LYS A 58 17.89 -62.52 -68.39
C LYS A 58 18.70 -61.31 -67.89
N SER A 59 19.93 -61.16 -68.38
CA SER A 59 20.81 -60.03 -68.12
C SER A 59 20.20 -58.69 -68.54
N LEU A 60 19.44 -58.67 -69.66
CA LEU A 60 18.84 -57.47 -70.21
C LEU A 60 17.49 -57.10 -69.55
N LYS A 61 16.59 -58.07 -69.33
CA LYS A 61 15.23 -57.79 -68.84
C LYS A 61 15.23 -57.33 -67.37
N HIS A 62 16.06 -57.92 -66.51
CA HIS A 62 16.14 -57.57 -65.09
C HIS A 62 16.65 -56.14 -64.84
N HIS A 63 17.38 -55.55 -65.79
CA HIS A 63 17.88 -54.19 -65.72
C HIS A 63 16.75 -53.14 -65.79
N LEU A 64 15.78 -53.34 -66.69
CA LEU A 64 14.75 -52.34 -67.01
C LEU A 64 13.62 -52.29 -65.98
N GLU A 65 13.12 -53.45 -65.53
CA GLU A 65 11.95 -53.50 -64.64
C GLU A 65 12.23 -52.87 -63.26
N LYS A 66 13.49 -52.90 -62.80
CA LYS A 66 13.92 -52.23 -61.55
C LYS A 66 13.93 -50.70 -61.63
N GLN A 67 14.14 -50.09 -62.80
CA GLN A 67 14.06 -48.62 -62.94
C GLN A 67 12.60 -48.13 -62.88
N ILE A 68 11.67 -48.87 -63.46
CA ILE A 68 10.26 -48.44 -63.61
C ILE A 68 9.54 -48.34 -62.25
N VAL A 69 9.81 -49.26 -61.32
CA VAL A 69 9.11 -49.28 -60.01
C VAL A 69 9.58 -48.13 -59.09
N HIS A 70 10.87 -47.80 -59.10
CA HIS A 70 11.39 -46.64 -58.35
C HIS A 70 10.74 -45.34 -58.82
N LEU A 71 10.72 -45.12 -60.15
CA LEU A 71 10.15 -43.92 -60.74
C LEU A 71 8.64 -43.79 -60.48
N LYS A 72 7.87 -44.88 -60.47
CA LYS A 72 6.42 -44.82 -60.23
C LYS A 72 6.02 -44.33 -58.84
N ASN A 73 6.73 -44.73 -57.79
CA ASN A 73 6.38 -44.31 -56.42
C ASN A 73 6.79 -42.86 -56.16
N GLU A 74 7.97 -42.47 -56.65
CA GLU A 74 8.47 -41.09 -56.61
C GLU A 74 7.55 -40.14 -57.41
N VAL A 75 7.04 -40.59 -58.57
CA VAL A 75 6.02 -39.88 -59.35
C VAL A 75 4.70 -39.73 -58.58
N LEU A 76 4.24 -40.70 -57.79
CA LEU A 76 2.95 -40.61 -57.10
C LEU A 76 2.94 -39.56 -55.97
N GLU A 77 4.00 -39.49 -55.16
CA GLU A 77 4.10 -38.44 -54.12
C GLU A 77 4.33 -37.06 -54.75
N LEU A 78 5.15 -36.99 -55.80
CA LEU A 78 5.29 -35.76 -56.59
C LEU A 78 4.01 -35.36 -57.30
N GLU A 79 3.17 -36.29 -57.77
CA GLU A 79 1.86 -36.00 -58.37
C GLU A 79 0.84 -35.51 -57.34
N ALA A 80 0.80 -36.07 -56.14
CA ALA A 80 -0.09 -35.58 -55.08
C ALA A 80 0.31 -34.16 -54.65
N GLY A 81 1.61 -33.94 -54.40
CA GLY A 81 2.17 -32.62 -54.12
C GLY A 81 1.98 -31.63 -55.27
N ALA A 82 2.15 -32.08 -56.53
CA ALA A 82 1.94 -31.28 -57.72
C ALA A 82 0.47 -31.06 -58.05
N LYS A 83 -0.48 -31.89 -57.61
CA LYS A 83 -1.93 -31.66 -57.74
C LYS A 83 -2.39 -30.56 -56.77
N MET A 84 -1.99 -30.63 -55.49
CA MET A 84 -2.25 -29.53 -54.54
C MET A 84 -1.54 -28.23 -54.93
N LYS A 85 -0.27 -28.30 -55.34
CA LYS A 85 0.43 -27.14 -55.88
C LYS A 85 -0.10 -26.69 -57.25
N LYS A 86 -0.68 -27.57 -58.09
CA LYS A 86 -1.37 -27.16 -59.32
C LYS A 86 -2.61 -26.36 -59.01
N VAL A 87 -3.53 -26.87 -58.19
CA VAL A 87 -4.77 -26.17 -57.84
C VAL A 87 -4.44 -24.82 -57.19
N SER A 88 -3.48 -24.78 -56.27
CA SER A 88 -2.99 -23.51 -55.69
C SER A 88 -2.33 -22.58 -56.73
N ARG A 89 -1.55 -23.10 -57.68
CA ARG A 89 -0.94 -22.35 -58.81
C ARG A 89 -1.96 -21.97 -59.89
N GLU A 90 -3.11 -22.61 -59.95
CA GLU A 90 -4.18 -22.37 -60.92
C GLU A 90 -5.22 -21.41 -60.34
N GLN A 91 -5.45 -21.41 -59.02
CA GLN A 91 -6.18 -20.36 -58.31
C GLN A 91 -5.34 -19.08 -58.20
N LEU A 92 -4.10 -19.17 -57.68
CA LEU A 92 -3.14 -18.05 -57.75
C LEU A 92 -2.83 -17.69 -59.20
N GLY A 93 -2.96 -18.62 -60.15
CA GLY A 93 -2.81 -18.39 -61.59
C GLY A 93 -3.98 -17.61 -62.20
N LEU A 94 -5.21 -17.85 -61.74
CA LEU A 94 -6.39 -17.07 -62.11
C LEU A 94 -6.35 -15.68 -61.46
N GLU A 95 -6.08 -15.60 -60.16
CA GLU A 95 -5.90 -14.33 -59.44
C GLU A 95 -4.76 -13.50 -60.03
N THR A 96 -3.61 -14.11 -60.35
CA THR A 96 -2.53 -13.41 -61.07
C THR A 96 -2.85 -13.15 -62.53
N TYR A 97 -3.71 -13.90 -63.21
CA TYR A 97 -4.14 -13.58 -64.57
C TYR A 97 -5.14 -12.40 -64.60
N GLU A 98 -6.07 -12.33 -63.66
CA GLU A 98 -6.97 -11.17 -63.48
C GLU A 98 -6.18 -9.93 -63.00
N ALA A 99 -5.20 -10.11 -62.10
CA ALA A 99 -4.24 -9.06 -61.76
C ALA A 99 -3.38 -8.65 -62.96
N GLN A 100 -2.88 -9.59 -63.77
CA GLN A 100 -2.09 -9.30 -64.97
C GLN A 100 -2.94 -8.63 -66.06
N GLN A 101 -4.25 -8.91 -66.13
CA GLN A 101 -5.18 -8.27 -67.07
C GLN A 101 -5.60 -6.86 -66.61
N THR A 102 -5.69 -6.60 -65.31
CA THR A 102 -5.92 -5.24 -64.76
C THR A 102 -4.64 -4.40 -64.81
N VAL A 103 -3.47 -4.97 -64.48
CA VAL A 103 -2.17 -4.32 -64.61
C VAL A 103 -1.80 -4.06 -66.08
N ASN A 104 -2.10 -4.96 -67.04
CA ASN A 104 -1.90 -4.65 -68.47
C ASN A 104 -2.81 -3.52 -68.99
N LYS A 105 -4.00 -3.32 -68.40
CA LYS A 105 -4.84 -2.14 -68.72
C LYS A 105 -4.18 -0.87 -68.21
N GLN A 106 -3.81 -0.85 -66.93
CA GLN A 106 -3.15 0.30 -66.29
C GLN A 106 -1.77 0.62 -66.88
N GLN A 107 -0.99 -0.37 -67.31
CA GLN A 107 0.29 -0.17 -67.99
C GLN A 107 0.11 0.40 -69.41
N LYS A 108 -0.92 -0.02 -70.16
CA LYS A 108 -1.24 0.59 -71.46
C LYS A 108 -1.72 2.04 -71.33
N GLU A 109 -2.51 2.32 -70.30
CA GLU A 109 -2.96 3.69 -69.99
C GLU A 109 -1.76 4.59 -69.65
N LEU A 110 -0.80 4.10 -68.86
CA LEU A 110 0.44 4.83 -68.53
C LEU A 110 1.40 4.99 -69.72
N GLU A 111 1.59 3.97 -70.57
CA GLU A 111 2.43 4.06 -71.77
C GLU A 111 1.85 5.04 -72.80
N MET A 112 0.52 5.14 -72.92
CA MET A 112 -0.13 6.20 -73.71
C MET A 112 0.21 7.59 -73.17
N CYS A 113 0.00 7.84 -71.87
CA CYS A 113 0.27 9.14 -71.25
C CYS A 113 1.72 9.61 -71.41
N ILE A 114 2.70 8.69 -71.39
CA ILE A 114 4.11 9.00 -71.65
C ILE A 114 4.32 9.45 -73.11
N SER A 115 3.61 8.84 -74.08
CA SER A 115 3.74 9.16 -75.51
C SER A 115 3.03 10.45 -75.97
N GLU A 116 1.99 10.89 -75.24
CA GLU A 116 1.22 12.11 -75.56
C GLU A 116 1.92 13.37 -75.05
N LEU A 117 2.58 13.29 -73.87
CA LEU A 117 3.40 14.38 -73.32
C LEU A 117 4.56 14.78 -74.26
N ASP A 118 5.20 13.81 -74.92
CA ASP A 118 6.31 14.05 -75.87
C ASP A 118 5.87 14.77 -77.15
N GLN A 119 4.60 14.66 -77.56
CA GLN A 119 4.10 15.26 -78.81
C GLN A 119 3.64 16.72 -78.61
N ILE A 120 2.96 17.02 -77.50
CA ILE A 120 2.43 18.37 -77.24
C ILE A 120 3.57 19.39 -77.13
N CYS A 121 4.72 18.99 -76.57
CA CYS A 121 5.91 19.83 -76.43
C CYS A 121 6.55 20.27 -77.76
N ALA A 122 6.16 19.69 -78.91
CA ALA A 122 6.77 20.00 -80.22
C ALA A 122 5.87 20.86 -81.15
N ALA A 123 4.57 20.94 -80.88
CA ALA A 123 3.63 21.66 -81.77
C ALA A 123 3.55 23.17 -81.46
N THR A 124 3.90 23.58 -80.23
CA THR A 124 3.82 24.96 -79.75
C THR A 124 4.85 25.91 -80.36
N GLU A 125 5.90 25.41 -81.04
CA GLU A 125 7.01 26.21 -81.56
C GLU A 125 6.77 26.81 -82.97
N GLN A 126 5.61 26.65 -83.61
CA GLN A 126 5.42 26.98 -85.05
C GLN A 126 4.43 28.09 -85.43
N LEU A 127 3.45 28.46 -84.60
CA LEU A 127 2.28 29.23 -85.10
C LEU A 127 2.43 30.77 -85.14
N GLU A 128 3.46 31.34 -84.54
CA GLU A 128 3.52 32.78 -84.19
C GLU A 128 3.94 33.74 -85.35
N TYR A 129 3.85 33.35 -86.63
CA TYR A 129 4.69 33.94 -87.70
C TYR A 129 3.99 34.59 -88.94
N GLN A 130 2.66 34.80 -89.01
CA GLN A 130 1.96 35.02 -90.31
C GLN A 130 0.92 36.20 -90.44
N LEU A 131 1.01 37.34 -89.73
CA LEU A 131 -0.18 38.22 -89.48
C LEU A 131 -0.40 39.54 -90.31
N GLU A 132 0.45 39.96 -91.26
CA GLU A 132 0.77 41.42 -91.43
C GLU A 132 0.31 42.20 -92.75
N GLU A 133 -1.00 42.51 -93.02
CA GLU A 133 -1.54 43.09 -94.33
C GLU A 133 -2.30 44.49 -94.36
N ASP A 134 -3.02 44.91 -95.46
CA ASP A 134 -3.53 46.30 -95.83
C ASP A 134 -5.10 46.60 -95.88
N LYS A 135 -5.63 47.65 -96.60
CA LYS A 135 -6.91 48.39 -96.29
C LYS A 135 -7.76 49.23 -97.35
N ASN A 136 -7.32 49.68 -98.55
CA ASN A 136 -7.69 51.04 -99.09
C ASN A 136 -8.74 51.28 -100.27
N THR A 137 -9.21 52.56 -100.45
CA THR A 137 -9.80 53.32 -101.66
C THR A 137 -11.35 53.63 -101.86
N LEU A 138 -11.77 54.79 -102.47
CA LEU A 138 -13.20 55.22 -102.78
C LEU A 138 -13.44 56.53 -103.68
N ALA A 139 -14.68 56.77 -104.21
CA ALA A 139 -15.46 58.06 -104.47
C ALA A 139 -15.54 58.86 -105.85
N GLN A 140 -16.75 59.45 -106.22
CA GLN A 140 -17.04 60.65 -107.12
C GLN A 140 -18.57 60.96 -107.48
N LYS A 141 -18.94 62.09 -108.16
CA LYS A 141 -20.33 62.51 -108.65
C LYS A 141 -20.42 63.61 -109.77
N ARG A 142 -21.52 63.67 -110.57
CA ARG A 142 -22.05 64.84 -111.35
C ARG A 142 -23.52 64.62 -111.87
N LEU A 143 -24.24 65.67 -112.30
CA LEU A 143 -25.60 65.63 -112.86
C LEU A 143 -25.68 66.29 -114.28
N GLU A 144 -26.42 67.34 -114.69
CA GLU A 144 -27.24 68.39 -114.02
C GLU A 144 -28.69 68.55 -114.60
N VAL A 145 -28.93 69.29 -115.71
CA VAL A 145 -30.23 69.83 -116.26
C VAL A 145 -31.29 68.80 -116.73
N LEU A 146 -31.11 67.55 -116.31
CA LEU A 146 -31.93 66.36 -116.57
C LEU A 146 -33.29 66.44 -115.83
N GLU A 147 -34.05 67.55 -115.94
CA GLU A 147 -35.08 67.92 -114.95
C GLU A 147 -36.42 68.46 -115.49
N ALA A 148 -36.44 69.25 -116.57
CA ALA A 148 -37.69 69.85 -117.09
C ALA A 148 -38.48 68.87 -117.97
N GLU A 149 -37.83 68.16 -118.89
CA GLU A 149 -38.41 67.02 -119.61
C GLU A 149 -38.69 65.86 -118.65
N LYS A 150 -37.83 65.69 -117.64
CA LYS A 150 -38.09 64.87 -116.45
C LYS A 150 -39.35 65.30 -115.69
N LYS A 151 -40.11 66.34 -116.07
CA LYS A 151 -41.34 66.81 -115.40
C LYS A 151 -42.65 66.31 -116.03
N GLU A 152 -42.76 66.24 -117.36
CA GLU A 152 -43.87 65.50 -118.02
C GLU A 152 -43.57 64.00 -118.07
N LEU A 153 -42.30 63.64 -118.24
CA LEU A 153 -41.83 62.30 -117.93
C LEU A 153 -42.10 61.96 -116.46
N ARG A 154 -41.97 62.88 -115.48
CA ARG A 154 -42.41 62.62 -114.09
C ARG A 154 -43.89 62.29 -114.04
N LEU A 155 -44.78 63.04 -114.68
CA LEU A 155 -46.23 62.73 -114.62
C LEU A 155 -46.61 61.40 -115.30
N ARG A 156 -45.99 61.03 -116.43
CA ARG A 156 -46.20 59.71 -117.03
C ARG A 156 -45.57 58.59 -116.22
N THR A 157 -44.32 58.77 -115.80
CA THR A 157 -43.66 57.86 -114.86
C THR A 157 -44.26 57.91 -113.46
N GLU A 158 -45.14 58.84 -113.10
CA GLU A 158 -45.95 58.81 -111.87
C GLU A 158 -47.15 57.88 -112.06
N VAL A 159 -47.75 57.79 -113.25
CA VAL A 159 -48.78 56.77 -113.53
C VAL A 159 -48.14 55.39 -113.71
N GLU A 160 -47.03 55.29 -114.44
CA GLU A 160 -46.29 54.04 -114.62
C GLU A 160 -45.59 53.60 -113.34
N SER A 161 -45.06 54.52 -112.52
CA SER A 161 -44.56 54.21 -111.18
C SER A 161 -45.65 54.07 -110.14
N MET A 162 -46.87 54.60 -110.31
CA MET A 162 -48.01 54.21 -109.46
C MET A 162 -48.43 52.77 -109.76
N ASN A 163 -48.45 52.35 -111.02
CA ASN A 163 -48.72 50.96 -111.39
C ASN A 163 -47.58 50.01 -110.98
N LEU A 164 -46.31 50.41 -111.18
CA LEU A 164 -45.15 49.69 -110.67
C LEU A 164 -45.13 49.70 -109.14
N LEU A 165 -45.56 50.77 -108.47
CA LEU A 165 -45.70 50.82 -107.01
C LEU A 165 -46.85 49.93 -106.56
N VAL A 166 -47.94 49.78 -107.31
CA VAL A 166 -48.99 48.79 -106.99
C VAL A 166 -48.47 47.36 -107.17
N GLN A 167 -47.63 47.08 -108.18
CA GLN A 167 -46.96 45.78 -108.29
C GLN A 167 -45.89 45.58 -107.19
N GLN A 168 -45.11 46.60 -106.87
CA GLN A 168 -44.13 46.55 -105.78
C GLN A 168 -44.82 46.43 -104.42
N MET A 169 -45.93 47.13 -104.19
CA MET A 169 -46.74 46.98 -102.98
C MET A 169 -47.36 45.60 -102.90
N LYS A 170 -47.78 44.98 -104.02
CA LYS A 170 -48.22 43.57 -104.02
C LYS A 170 -47.09 42.58 -103.76
N ASN A 171 -45.93 42.78 -104.40
CA ASN A 171 -44.76 41.96 -104.10
C ASN A 171 -44.29 42.16 -102.65
N LEU A 172 -44.41 43.38 -102.10
CA LEU A 172 -44.15 43.68 -100.69
C LEU A 172 -45.27 43.14 -99.78
N GLU A 173 -46.51 43.02 -100.23
CA GLU A 173 -47.59 42.34 -99.52
C GLU A 173 -47.30 40.83 -99.46
N GLU A 174 -46.91 40.20 -100.58
CA GLU A 174 -46.50 38.78 -100.61
C GLU A 174 -45.20 38.52 -99.83
N ASP A 175 -44.18 39.38 -99.98
CA ASP A 175 -42.93 39.31 -99.21
C ASP A 175 -43.22 39.55 -97.71
N THR A 176 -44.04 40.53 -97.34
CA THR A 176 -44.40 40.77 -95.93
C THR A 176 -45.36 39.73 -95.37
N GLU A 177 -46.21 39.06 -96.16
CA GLU A 177 -46.93 37.87 -95.72
C GLU A 177 -45.98 36.69 -95.50
N SER A 178 -44.99 36.49 -96.37
CA SER A 178 -43.97 35.45 -96.21
C SER A 178 -43.09 35.72 -94.98
N GLU A 179 -42.65 36.96 -94.78
CA GLU A 179 -41.96 37.43 -93.58
C GLU A 179 -42.88 37.36 -92.37
N LEU A 180 -44.18 37.66 -92.44
CA LEU A 180 -45.11 37.47 -91.33
C LEU A 180 -45.24 35.99 -90.96
N ILE A 181 -45.21 35.07 -91.91
CA ILE A 181 -45.23 33.62 -91.66
C ILE A 181 -43.87 33.12 -91.09
N ILE A 182 -42.74 33.69 -91.53
CA ILE A 182 -41.42 33.41 -90.96
C ILE A 182 -41.32 33.98 -89.54
N ASN A 183 -41.69 35.25 -89.35
CA ASN A 183 -41.74 35.91 -88.05
C ASN A 183 -42.78 35.29 -87.11
N GLN A 184 -43.90 34.72 -87.61
CA GLN A 184 -44.80 33.88 -86.80
C GLN A 184 -44.09 32.61 -86.32
N ARG A 185 -43.38 31.88 -87.19
CA ARG A 185 -42.61 30.69 -86.78
C ARG A 185 -41.42 31.02 -85.86
N VAL A 186 -40.74 32.14 -86.08
CA VAL A 186 -39.68 32.66 -85.21
C VAL A 186 -40.27 33.15 -83.88
N PHE A 187 -41.46 33.75 -83.87
CA PHE A 187 -42.19 34.15 -82.67
C PHE A 187 -42.71 32.93 -81.89
N GLU A 188 -43.23 31.90 -82.55
CA GLU A 188 -43.62 30.64 -81.92
C GLU A 188 -42.42 29.90 -81.33
N LYS A 189 -41.30 29.85 -82.05
CA LYS A 189 -40.05 29.31 -81.50
C LYS A 189 -39.59 30.16 -80.32
N SER A 190 -39.45 31.48 -80.48
CA SER A 190 -39.09 32.40 -79.39
C SER A 190 -40.05 32.31 -78.20
N LYS A 191 -41.33 32.01 -78.40
CA LYS A 191 -42.34 31.78 -77.36
C LYS A 191 -42.13 30.43 -76.65
N LYS A 192 -41.75 29.36 -77.38
CA LYS A 192 -41.33 28.08 -76.79
C LYS A 192 -40.02 28.24 -76.01
N ASP A 193 -39.00 28.81 -76.62
CA ASP A 193 -37.70 29.10 -76.02
C ASP A 193 -37.87 29.99 -74.76
N LYS A 194 -38.71 31.05 -74.83
CA LYS A 194 -39.09 31.86 -73.64
C LYS A 194 -39.86 31.06 -72.60
N SER A 195 -40.74 30.14 -72.98
CA SER A 195 -41.46 29.30 -72.00
C SER A 195 -40.53 28.31 -71.30
N GLN A 196 -39.52 27.79 -71.99
CA GLN A 196 -38.45 26.97 -71.40
C GLN A 196 -37.58 27.81 -70.46
N LEU A 197 -37.10 28.98 -70.91
CA LEU A 197 -36.36 29.91 -70.06
C LEU A 197 -37.17 30.38 -68.84
N ILE A 198 -38.49 30.57 -68.95
CA ILE A 198 -39.37 30.89 -67.81
C ILE A 198 -39.45 29.72 -66.83
N GLU A 199 -39.49 28.47 -67.31
CA GLU A 199 -39.54 27.28 -66.46
C GLU A 199 -38.19 26.98 -65.81
N GLU A 200 -37.09 27.16 -66.53
CA GLU A 200 -35.72 27.15 -65.98
C GLU A 200 -35.56 28.26 -64.93
N LYS A 201 -36.02 29.48 -65.21
CA LYS A 201 -36.04 30.60 -64.24
C LYS A 201 -36.89 30.25 -63.02
N ARG A 202 -38.04 29.57 -63.16
CA ARG A 202 -38.84 29.08 -62.00
C ARG A 202 -38.13 27.99 -61.19
N GLN A 203 -37.40 27.09 -61.85
CA GLN A 203 -36.59 26.07 -61.16
C GLN A 203 -35.44 26.73 -60.41
N LEU A 204 -34.75 27.70 -61.01
CA LEU A 204 -33.74 28.52 -60.36
C LEU A 204 -34.34 29.36 -59.22
N ASP A 205 -35.50 29.99 -59.38
CA ASP A 205 -36.23 30.70 -58.30
C ASP A 205 -36.54 29.75 -57.14
N THR A 206 -36.93 28.51 -57.44
CA THR A 206 -37.24 27.49 -56.42
C THR A 206 -35.99 27.03 -55.68
N ILE A 207 -34.84 26.96 -56.37
CA ILE A 207 -33.53 26.67 -55.77
C ILE A 207 -33.05 27.86 -54.94
N ILE A 208 -33.15 29.09 -55.47
CA ILE A 208 -32.81 30.33 -54.77
C ILE A 208 -33.67 30.49 -53.52
N PHE A 209 -34.98 30.23 -53.58
CA PHE A 209 -35.86 30.27 -52.42
C PHE A 209 -35.48 29.23 -51.36
N LYS A 210 -35.14 28.00 -51.77
CA LYS A 210 -34.62 26.96 -50.85
C LYS A 210 -33.29 27.38 -50.21
N LEU A 211 -32.37 27.94 -50.99
CA LEU A 211 -31.09 28.45 -50.48
C LEU A 211 -31.30 29.64 -49.55
N MET A 212 -32.18 30.59 -49.88
CA MET A 212 -32.50 31.73 -49.00
C MET A 212 -33.19 31.30 -47.71
N THR A 213 -34.13 30.35 -47.76
CA THR A 213 -34.76 29.81 -46.55
C THR A 213 -33.79 29.02 -45.68
N GLU A 214 -32.84 28.28 -46.27
CA GLU A 214 -31.76 27.62 -45.53
C GLU A 214 -30.74 28.63 -44.99
N THR A 215 -30.42 29.70 -45.71
CA THR A 215 -29.59 30.81 -45.22
C THR A 215 -30.27 31.49 -44.03
N TRP A 216 -31.56 31.82 -44.11
CA TRP A 216 -32.31 32.40 -42.99
C TRP A 216 -32.38 31.46 -41.79
N ARG A 217 -32.53 30.14 -42.02
CA ARG A 217 -32.49 29.11 -40.96
C ARG A 217 -31.12 29.08 -40.26
N LEU A 218 -30.03 29.20 -41.03
CA LEU A 218 -28.66 29.26 -40.51
C LEU A 218 -28.34 30.61 -39.84
N GLU A 219 -28.89 31.72 -40.32
CA GLU A 219 -28.79 33.05 -39.70
C GLU A 219 -29.54 33.08 -38.35
N GLU A 220 -30.74 32.47 -38.27
CA GLU A 220 -31.49 32.29 -37.03
C GLU A 220 -30.74 31.37 -36.05
N GLU A 221 -30.18 30.24 -36.52
CA GLU A 221 -29.33 29.38 -35.69
C GLU A 221 -28.07 30.10 -35.20
N LEU A 222 -27.45 30.94 -36.02
CA LEU A 222 -26.31 31.77 -35.62
C LEU A 222 -26.70 32.84 -34.58
N GLU A 223 -27.82 33.55 -34.75
CA GLU A 223 -28.28 34.54 -33.75
C GLU A 223 -28.63 33.86 -32.41
N ILE A 224 -29.26 32.67 -32.45
CA ILE A 224 -29.53 31.86 -31.26
C ILE A 224 -28.22 31.41 -30.59
N MET A 225 -27.21 31.00 -31.35
CA MET A 225 -25.92 30.58 -30.81
C MET A 225 -25.11 31.76 -30.28
N ASP A 226 -25.11 32.92 -30.94
CA ASP A 226 -24.51 34.16 -30.42
C ASP A 226 -25.20 34.64 -29.15
N MET A 227 -26.53 34.49 -29.05
CA MET A 227 -27.27 34.80 -27.83
C MET A 227 -26.92 33.83 -26.70
N GLN A 228 -26.75 32.54 -26.99
CA GLN A 228 -26.25 31.56 -26.02
C GLN A 228 -24.80 31.87 -25.60
N ILE A 229 -23.94 32.29 -26.53
CA ILE A 229 -22.56 32.72 -26.22
C ILE A 229 -22.60 33.91 -25.27
N ARG A 230 -23.36 34.97 -25.56
CA ARG A 230 -23.50 36.14 -24.67
C ARG A 230 -23.95 35.75 -23.27
N VAL A 231 -25.00 34.93 -23.15
CA VAL A 231 -25.47 34.42 -21.84
C VAL A 231 -24.40 33.57 -21.13
N LYS A 232 -23.61 32.79 -21.87
CA LYS A 232 -22.49 32.01 -21.31
C LYS A 232 -21.27 32.87 -20.96
N GLU A 233 -21.09 34.02 -21.58
CA GLU A 233 -20.07 34.99 -21.17
C GLU A 233 -20.49 35.78 -19.93
N GLU A 234 -21.77 36.16 -19.79
CA GLU A 234 -22.34 36.73 -18.56
C GLU A 234 -22.29 35.72 -17.39
N GLU A 235 -22.62 34.44 -17.63
CA GLU A 235 -22.41 33.36 -16.65
C GLU A 235 -20.92 33.20 -16.31
N ARG A 236 -20.00 33.29 -17.29
CA ARG A 236 -18.55 33.18 -17.05
C ARG A 236 -18.02 34.37 -16.26
N GLU A 237 -18.51 35.57 -16.51
CA GLU A 237 -18.10 36.79 -15.80
C GLU A 237 -18.62 36.80 -14.36
N THR A 238 -19.89 36.49 -14.14
CA THR A 238 -20.45 36.36 -12.77
C THR A 238 -19.81 35.20 -11.98
N LEU A 239 -19.44 34.09 -12.63
CA LEU A 239 -18.62 33.04 -12.01
C LEU A 239 -17.18 33.49 -11.74
N ALA A 240 -16.57 34.31 -12.60
CA ALA A 240 -15.24 34.88 -12.38
C ALA A 240 -15.25 35.87 -11.22
N GLU A 241 -16.26 36.74 -11.11
CA GLU A 241 -16.48 37.61 -9.94
C GLU A 241 -16.66 36.77 -8.67
N ALA A 242 -17.47 35.71 -8.71
CA ALA A 242 -17.64 34.80 -7.57
C ALA A 242 -16.33 34.11 -7.15
N VAL A 243 -15.47 33.75 -8.11
CA VAL A 243 -14.12 33.20 -7.85
C VAL A 243 -13.18 34.27 -7.29
N VAL A 244 -13.22 35.51 -7.79
CA VAL A 244 -12.42 36.63 -7.24
C VAL A 244 -12.85 36.95 -5.81
N ASN A 245 -14.16 37.04 -5.54
CA ASN A 245 -14.70 37.24 -4.20
C ASN A 245 -14.33 36.08 -3.26
N SER A 246 -14.44 34.83 -3.72
CA SER A 246 -13.99 33.64 -2.97
C SER A 246 -12.48 33.66 -2.68
N ASN A 247 -11.65 34.16 -3.61
CA ASN A 247 -10.22 34.34 -3.37
C ASN A 247 -9.94 35.46 -2.34
N ILE A 248 -10.72 36.55 -2.33
CA ILE A 248 -10.64 37.61 -1.31
C ILE A 248 -11.08 37.06 0.05
N ASP A 249 -12.12 36.23 0.11
CA ASP A 249 -12.54 35.54 1.34
C ASP A 249 -11.45 34.56 1.83
N LEU A 250 -10.79 33.82 0.92
CA LEU A 250 -9.64 32.97 1.27
C LEU A 250 -8.42 33.77 1.75
N GLU A 251 -8.13 34.93 1.15
CA GLU A 251 -7.04 35.80 1.60
C GLU A 251 -7.31 36.47 2.95
N THR A 252 -8.56 36.89 3.19
CA THR A 252 -8.97 37.43 4.49
C THR A 252 -8.95 36.36 5.58
N ILE A 253 -9.51 35.16 5.34
CA ILE A 253 -9.38 33.99 6.23
C ILE A 253 -7.90 33.64 6.48
N ALA A 254 -7.04 33.68 5.45
CA ALA A 254 -5.61 33.45 5.62
C ALA A 254 -4.93 34.56 6.45
N SER A 255 -5.41 35.80 6.38
CA SER A 255 -4.95 36.91 7.23
C SER A 255 -5.40 36.75 8.68
N GLU A 256 -6.66 36.36 8.91
CA GLU A 256 -7.18 36.05 10.24
C GLU A 256 -6.42 34.87 10.85
N HIS A 257 -6.16 33.81 10.08
CA HIS A 257 -5.36 32.67 10.53
C HIS A 257 -3.92 33.08 10.91
N ARG A 258 -3.28 34.01 10.17
CA ARG A 258 -1.98 34.57 10.58
C ARG A 258 -2.07 35.37 11.89
N CYS A 259 -3.13 36.16 12.08
CA CYS A 259 -3.38 36.92 13.32
C CYS A 259 -3.73 36.01 14.52
N LEU A 260 -4.47 34.93 14.28
CA LEU A 260 -4.78 33.90 15.27
C LEU A 260 -3.53 33.09 15.64
N LEU A 261 -2.69 32.71 14.68
CA LEU A 261 -1.39 32.10 14.98
C LEU A 261 -0.45 33.06 15.72
N HIS A 262 -0.43 34.35 15.39
CA HIS A 262 0.37 35.34 16.10
C HIS A 262 -0.09 35.52 17.55
N SER A 263 -1.40 35.68 17.78
CA SER A 263 -1.97 35.80 19.13
C SER A 263 -1.86 34.49 19.92
N TRP A 264 -2.04 33.33 19.30
CA TRP A 264 -1.79 32.03 19.92
C TRP A 264 -0.31 31.84 20.31
N ASN A 265 0.63 32.18 19.43
CA ASN A 265 2.06 32.17 19.76
C ASN A 265 2.37 33.14 20.92
N SER A 266 1.76 34.32 20.93
CA SER A 266 1.88 35.28 22.05
C SER A 266 1.32 34.71 23.36
N LEU A 267 0.20 33.98 23.31
CA LEU A 267 -0.38 33.28 24.46
C LEU A 267 0.52 32.11 24.92
N VAL A 268 1.11 31.35 24.00
CA VAL A 268 2.08 30.28 24.32
C VAL A 268 3.35 30.85 24.97
N VAL A 269 3.85 32.00 24.50
CA VAL A 269 4.96 32.71 25.14
C VAL A 269 4.57 33.23 26.54
N ALA A 270 3.35 33.78 26.70
CA ALA A 270 2.85 34.23 27.99
C ALA A 270 2.63 33.07 28.99
N ILE A 271 2.16 31.91 28.51
CA ILE A 271 2.06 30.67 29.29
C ILE A 271 3.47 30.20 29.67
N SER A 272 4.41 30.11 28.73
CA SER A 272 5.81 29.74 29.05
C SER A 272 6.47 30.68 30.05
N HIS A 273 6.18 31.98 30.00
CA HIS A 273 6.64 32.95 31.01
C HIS A 273 5.97 32.72 32.37
N ARG A 274 4.66 32.43 32.39
CA ARG A 274 3.92 32.09 33.62
C ARG A 274 4.42 30.78 34.24
N ASP A 275 4.73 29.77 33.43
CA ASP A 275 5.26 28.49 33.85
C ASP A 275 6.68 28.62 34.41
N LYS A 276 7.52 29.48 33.82
CA LYS A 276 8.82 29.87 34.41
C LYS A 276 8.64 30.52 35.78
N GLY A 277 7.73 31.47 35.91
CA GLY A 277 7.41 32.09 37.21
C GLY A 277 6.86 31.10 38.24
N TYR A 278 6.01 30.17 37.82
CA TYR A 278 5.50 29.08 38.66
C TYR A 278 6.61 28.12 39.09
N MET A 279 7.53 27.76 38.19
CA MET A 279 8.69 26.93 38.52
C MET A 279 9.65 27.64 39.48
N SER A 280 9.93 28.93 39.28
CA SER A 280 10.71 29.73 40.25
C SER A 280 10.04 29.76 41.63
N SER A 281 8.74 30.01 41.70
CA SER A 281 7.98 29.99 42.96
C SER A 281 7.93 28.59 43.60
N LYS A 282 7.93 27.52 42.79
CA LYS A 282 8.01 26.13 43.25
C LYS A 282 9.42 25.79 43.79
N GLU A 283 10.48 26.34 43.22
CA GLU A 283 11.85 26.23 43.73
C GLU A 283 12.03 27.01 45.04
N GLU A 284 11.44 28.21 45.16
CA GLU A 284 11.34 28.96 46.42
C GLU A 284 10.57 28.16 47.48
N LEU A 285 9.43 27.56 47.12
CA LEU A 285 8.66 26.69 48.01
C LEU A 285 9.45 25.44 48.42
N HIS A 286 10.29 24.87 47.54
CA HIS A 286 11.18 23.76 47.89
C HIS A 286 12.25 24.18 48.89
N LYS A 287 12.90 25.34 48.68
CA LYS A 287 13.87 25.91 49.62
C LYS A 287 13.24 26.16 50.98
N LEU A 288 12.04 26.75 51.03
CA LEU A 288 11.28 26.93 52.26
C LEU A 288 10.90 25.59 52.93
N GLN A 289 10.62 24.53 52.17
CA GLN A 289 10.42 23.19 52.73
C GLN A 289 11.73 22.58 53.28
N GLU A 290 12.88 22.85 52.67
CA GLU A 290 14.19 22.43 53.16
C GLU A 290 14.61 23.20 54.42
N GLU A 291 14.37 24.52 54.45
CA GLU A 291 14.52 25.36 55.65
C GLU A 291 13.61 24.88 56.79
N ILE A 292 12.33 24.57 56.51
CA ILE A 292 11.42 23.99 57.51
C ILE A 292 11.93 22.63 58.00
N ARG A 293 12.48 21.77 57.13
CA ARG A 293 13.10 20.50 57.57
C ARG A 293 14.35 20.72 58.44
N ALA A 294 15.18 21.71 58.09
CA ALA A 294 16.35 22.08 58.90
C ALA A 294 15.92 22.58 60.29
N VAL A 295 14.97 23.52 60.35
CA VAL A 295 14.40 24.01 61.62
C VAL A 295 13.73 22.88 62.41
N VAL A 296 13.01 21.94 61.77
CA VAL A 296 12.46 20.77 62.46
C VAL A 296 13.58 19.91 63.05
N ALA A 297 14.65 19.61 62.30
CA ALA A 297 15.81 18.87 62.80
C ALA A 297 16.53 19.60 63.94
N GLU A 298 16.63 20.93 63.90
CA GLU A 298 17.13 21.76 65.00
C GLU A 298 16.20 21.72 66.23
N THR A 299 14.87 21.72 66.05
CA THR A 299 13.94 21.53 67.19
C THR A 299 14.03 20.11 67.76
N GLU A 300 14.31 19.09 66.96
CA GLU A 300 14.55 17.72 67.46
C GLU A 300 15.89 17.62 68.19
N GLN A 301 16.94 18.27 67.68
CA GLN A 301 18.25 18.27 68.32
C GLN A 301 18.23 19.07 69.64
N THR A 302 17.57 20.22 69.69
CA THR A 302 17.36 20.98 70.93
C THR A 302 16.44 20.24 71.90
N LYS A 303 15.43 19.48 71.45
CA LYS A 303 14.67 18.54 72.32
C LYS A 303 15.58 17.44 72.90
N LYS A 304 16.49 16.85 72.10
CA LYS A 304 17.45 15.84 72.57
C LYS A 304 18.42 16.40 73.60
N LEU A 305 18.96 17.60 73.36
CA LEU A 305 19.81 18.32 74.32
C LEU A 305 19.05 18.68 75.60
N CYS A 306 17.82 19.20 75.48
CA CYS A 306 16.94 19.46 76.62
C CYS A 306 16.67 18.19 77.45
N HIS A 307 16.43 17.04 76.79
CA HIS A 307 16.27 15.77 77.50
C HIS A 307 17.57 15.28 78.16
N GLN A 308 18.74 15.52 77.56
CA GLN A 308 20.04 15.25 78.19
C GLN A 308 20.26 16.13 79.44
N GLU A 309 19.90 17.42 79.38
CA GLU A 309 19.92 18.32 80.54
C GLU A 309 18.88 17.94 81.59
N MET A 310 17.69 17.44 81.20
CA MET A 310 16.73 16.88 82.16
C MET A 310 17.29 15.64 82.86
N LEU A 311 17.88 14.69 82.13
CA LEU A 311 18.55 13.52 82.74
C LEU A 311 19.75 13.91 83.60
N SER A 312 20.44 15.00 83.27
CA SER A 312 21.50 15.60 84.09
C SER A 312 20.92 16.19 85.38
N ASN A 313 19.80 16.93 85.28
CA ASN A 313 19.08 17.52 86.40
C ASN A 313 18.48 16.45 87.34
N GLU A 314 17.93 15.36 86.79
CA GLU A 314 17.48 14.19 87.55
C GLU A 314 18.63 13.56 88.32
N ARG A 315 19.80 13.33 87.69
CA ARG A 315 21.00 12.81 88.38
C ARG A 315 21.53 13.77 89.45
N LEU A 316 21.48 15.08 89.21
CA LEU A 316 21.86 16.09 90.19
C LEU A 316 20.84 16.17 91.35
N THR A 317 19.56 15.89 91.07
CA THR A 317 18.50 15.80 92.08
C THR A 317 18.62 14.53 92.91
N ASP A 318 18.89 13.38 92.30
CA ASP A 318 19.24 12.13 92.99
C ASP A 318 20.48 12.32 93.88
N PHE A 319 21.51 13.00 93.37
CA PHE A 319 22.72 13.30 94.14
C PHE A 319 22.44 14.29 95.28
N LYS A 320 21.61 15.32 95.04
CA LYS A 320 21.14 16.23 96.08
C LYS A 320 20.34 15.49 97.17
N LEU A 321 19.42 14.60 96.80
CA LEU A 321 18.64 13.79 97.75
C LEU A 321 19.52 12.84 98.56
N ARG A 322 20.60 12.30 97.98
CA ARG A 322 21.62 11.54 98.72
C ARG A 322 22.39 12.42 99.69
N LEU A 323 22.83 13.61 99.26
CA LEU A 323 23.50 14.56 100.15
C LEU A 323 22.55 15.05 101.26
N GLU A 324 21.27 15.24 101.00
CA GLU A 324 20.26 15.57 102.01
C GLU A 324 20.08 14.41 103.00
N ALA A 325 20.00 13.15 102.54
CA ALA A 325 19.97 11.98 103.43
C ALA A 325 21.28 11.78 104.22
N GLU A 326 22.44 12.11 103.64
CA GLU A 326 23.72 12.15 104.36
C GLU A 326 23.76 13.29 105.38
N ILE A 327 23.20 14.46 105.08
CA ILE A 327 23.04 15.57 106.03
C ILE A 327 22.07 15.20 107.16
N ASP A 328 20.95 14.54 106.88
CA ASP A 328 19.99 14.05 107.88
C ASP A 328 20.64 13.00 108.80
N SER A 329 21.41 12.07 108.23
CA SER A 329 22.19 11.08 108.99
C SER A 329 23.28 11.73 109.86
N ASN A 330 24.02 12.71 109.32
CA ASN A 330 25.05 13.45 110.04
C ASN A 330 24.45 14.37 111.12
N THR A 331 23.32 15.04 110.86
CA THR A 331 22.64 15.89 111.85
C THR A 331 22.04 15.04 112.96
N HIS A 332 21.44 13.89 112.68
CA HIS A 332 20.99 12.95 113.72
C HIS A 332 22.17 12.38 114.53
N SER A 333 23.32 12.10 113.90
CA SER A 333 24.54 11.72 114.60
C SER A 333 25.04 12.87 115.51
N VAL A 334 25.00 14.10 115.04
CA VAL A 334 25.32 15.31 115.82
C VAL A 334 24.29 15.55 116.94
N GLU A 335 23.02 15.22 116.77
CA GLU A 335 22.05 15.22 117.89
C GLU A 335 22.40 14.20 118.97
N ILE A 336 22.84 13.00 118.58
CA ILE A 336 23.26 11.94 119.51
C ILE A 336 24.51 12.38 120.28
N GLU A 337 25.53 12.91 119.59
CA GLU A 337 26.72 13.44 120.26
C GLU A 337 26.41 14.69 121.09
N ASN A 338 25.49 15.57 120.68
CA ASN A 338 25.03 16.70 121.50
C ASN A 338 24.26 16.25 122.74
N LYS A 339 23.47 15.17 122.69
CA LYS A 339 22.81 14.58 123.87
C LYS A 339 23.84 14.05 124.86
N LYS A 340 24.81 13.26 124.40
CA LYS A 340 25.97 12.83 125.22
C LYS A 340 26.76 14.01 125.77
N ARG A 341 26.98 15.06 124.96
CA ARG A 341 27.69 16.27 125.40
C ARG A 341 26.92 16.99 126.49
N PHE A 342 25.59 17.07 126.39
CA PHE A 342 24.73 17.66 127.42
C PHE A 342 24.69 16.83 128.72
N GLU A 343 24.66 15.50 128.60
CA GLU A 343 24.78 14.57 129.74
C GLU A 343 26.12 14.78 130.47
N LEU A 344 27.24 14.80 129.73
CA LEU A 344 28.58 15.09 130.26
C LEU A 344 28.72 16.53 130.78
N GLU A 345 28.11 17.52 130.14
CA GLU A 345 28.07 18.92 130.61
C GLU A 345 27.33 19.00 131.96
N SER A 346 26.25 18.24 132.16
CA SER A 346 25.55 18.18 133.44
C SER A 346 26.35 17.42 134.52
N GLU A 347 27.10 16.37 134.18
CA GLU A 347 28.05 15.74 135.10
C GLU A 347 29.22 16.69 135.46
N MET A 348 29.67 17.51 134.50
CA MET A 348 30.67 18.57 134.75
C MET A 348 30.12 19.71 135.61
N GLU A 349 28.88 20.16 135.42
CA GLU A 349 28.24 21.16 136.29
C GLU A 349 28.07 20.61 137.72
N GLN A 350 27.65 19.36 137.88
CA GLN A 350 27.53 18.70 139.18
C GLN A 350 28.88 18.58 139.90
N THR A 351 29.96 18.23 139.18
CA THR A 351 31.31 18.15 139.76
C THR A 351 31.92 19.53 140.02
N GLN A 352 31.67 20.54 139.18
CA GLN A 352 32.07 21.93 139.44
C GLN A 352 31.36 22.51 140.67
N ALA A 353 30.07 22.25 140.86
CA ALA A 353 29.33 22.70 142.04
C ALA A 353 29.88 22.10 143.34
N LEU A 354 30.38 20.86 143.31
CA LEU A 354 31.11 20.25 144.42
C LEU A 354 32.47 20.92 144.66
N ILE A 355 33.21 21.25 143.59
CA ILE A 355 34.49 21.98 143.69
C ILE A 355 34.29 23.37 144.28
N ASP A 356 33.36 24.16 143.76
CA ASP A 356 33.06 25.53 144.22
C ASP A 356 32.68 25.56 145.72
N GLN A 357 31.91 24.57 146.18
CA GLN A 357 31.59 24.41 147.60
C GLN A 357 32.85 24.17 148.44
N THR A 358 33.77 23.29 148.00
CA THR A 358 35.04 23.08 148.72
C THR A 358 35.96 24.31 148.68
N GLU A 359 35.99 25.07 147.59
CA GLU A 359 36.74 26.33 147.51
C GLU A 359 36.19 27.39 148.47
N LEU A 360 34.85 27.50 148.60
CA LEU A 360 34.22 28.43 149.53
C LEU A 360 34.60 28.13 150.99
N ASP A 361 34.67 26.85 151.35
CA ASP A 361 35.05 26.44 152.71
C ASP A 361 36.55 26.64 152.98
N ILE A 362 37.43 26.43 151.98
CA ILE A 362 38.85 26.81 152.05
C ILE A 362 39.02 28.34 152.21
N LYS A 363 38.25 29.15 151.45
CA LYS A 363 38.31 30.62 151.51
C LYS A 363 37.87 31.17 152.86
N LYS A 364 36.84 30.57 153.51
CA LYS A 364 36.43 30.92 154.88
C LYS A 364 37.58 30.71 155.86
N LEU A 365 38.16 29.52 155.89
CA LEU A 365 39.28 29.17 156.78
C LEU A 365 40.50 30.08 156.58
N ALA A 366 40.81 30.43 155.33
CA ALA A 366 41.87 31.39 155.02
C ALA A 366 41.57 32.80 155.57
N SER A 367 40.32 33.26 155.46
CA SER A 367 39.89 34.57 155.98
C SER A 367 39.90 34.64 157.52
N GLU A 368 39.51 33.56 158.21
CA GLU A 368 39.59 33.45 159.67
C GLU A 368 41.04 33.51 160.16
N ASN A 369 41.94 32.77 159.50
CA ASN A 369 43.37 32.78 159.82
C ASN A 369 43.99 34.18 159.59
N ALA A 370 43.64 34.84 158.48
CA ALA A 370 44.07 36.20 158.19
C ALA A 370 43.53 37.22 159.22
N ASN A 371 42.26 37.10 159.61
CA ASN A 371 41.66 37.94 160.65
C ASN A 371 42.34 37.74 162.00
N LYS A 372 42.71 36.51 162.39
CA LYS A 372 43.43 36.26 163.65
C LYS A 372 44.87 36.79 163.62
N HIS A 373 45.54 36.77 162.47
CA HIS A 373 46.82 37.44 162.29
C HIS A 373 46.69 38.97 162.33
N GLY A 374 45.60 39.50 161.76
CA GLY A 374 45.21 40.91 161.84
C GLY A 374 44.90 41.37 163.25
N GLU A 375 44.16 40.59 164.04
CA GLU A 375 43.89 40.84 165.46
C GLU A 375 45.18 40.89 166.28
N LEU A 376 46.12 39.95 166.08
CA LEU A 376 47.43 39.98 166.75
C LEU A 376 48.22 41.25 166.41
N SER A 377 48.28 41.61 165.12
CA SER A 377 48.95 42.84 164.65
C SER A 377 48.27 44.12 165.13
N ALA A 378 46.93 44.14 165.15
CA ALA A 378 46.13 45.23 165.67
C ALA A 378 46.29 45.37 167.20
N LEU A 379 46.47 44.27 167.94
CA LEU A 379 46.72 44.33 169.38
C LEU A 379 48.10 44.94 169.67
N THR A 380 49.15 44.59 168.91
CA THR A 380 50.45 45.30 169.00
C THR A 380 50.32 46.78 168.60
N ASN A 381 49.54 47.10 167.57
CA ASN A 381 49.37 48.48 167.12
C ASN A 381 48.46 49.33 168.03
N GLU A 382 47.42 48.79 168.66
CA GLU A 382 46.63 49.53 169.66
C GLU A 382 47.35 49.63 171.01
N PHE A 383 48.21 48.67 171.34
CA PHE A 383 49.18 48.82 172.44
C PHE A 383 50.14 50.02 172.21
N GLU A 384 50.43 50.37 170.95
CA GLU A 384 51.11 51.62 170.58
C GLU A 384 50.15 52.84 170.43
N LYS A 385 48.93 52.64 169.95
CA LYS A 385 48.03 53.69 169.41
C LYS A 385 46.86 54.07 170.33
N LEU A 386 46.70 53.50 171.53
CA LEU A 386 45.60 53.88 172.44
C LEU A 386 45.76 55.29 173.10
N GLY A 387 46.10 56.30 172.30
CA GLY A 387 45.37 57.59 172.24
C GLY A 387 45.12 58.17 170.79
N ASN A 388 43.85 58.30 170.24
CA ASN A 388 43.47 58.74 168.80
C ASN A 388 41.94 59.07 168.30
N GLN A 389 41.72 59.87 167.19
CA GLN A 389 40.61 60.05 166.10
C GLN A 389 39.16 60.73 166.27
N LYS A 390 38.17 60.62 165.28
CA LYS A 390 36.63 60.90 165.16
C LYS A 390 36.02 61.93 164.07
N VAL A 391 34.72 61.86 163.53
CA VAL A 391 34.03 62.65 162.35
C VAL A 391 32.41 62.64 162.14
N THR A 392 31.71 63.41 161.21
CA THR A 392 30.15 63.67 161.10
C THR A 392 29.17 64.19 159.85
N LEU A 393 28.57 64.63 158.66
CA LEU A 393 27.15 65.26 158.37
C LEU A 393 26.38 65.12 156.91
N ASP A 394 25.16 65.74 156.60
CA ASP A 394 24.12 65.45 155.45
C ASP A 394 22.94 66.51 154.93
N ASN A 395 22.05 66.25 153.86
CA ASN A 395 20.59 66.75 153.44
C ASN A 395 20.08 67.40 152.01
N ASN A 396 18.74 67.32 151.56
CA ASN A 396 17.76 68.21 150.68
C ASN A 396 17.11 67.90 149.18
N VAL A 397 15.80 68.27 148.76
CA VAL A 397 15.11 68.25 147.31
C VAL A 397 13.58 68.77 147.01
N LEU A 398 12.99 69.11 145.75
CA LEU A 398 11.46 69.23 145.28
C LEU A 398 10.91 69.82 143.82
N LYS A 399 9.60 69.56 143.32
CA LYS A 399 8.53 70.32 142.39
C LYS A 399 7.99 69.97 140.85
N MET A 400 6.80 70.49 140.27
CA MET A 400 6.02 70.16 138.93
C MET A 400 4.77 71.09 138.35
N LEU A 401 4.12 70.98 137.08
CA LEU A 401 2.63 71.18 136.53
C LEU A 401 2.12 71.81 135.06
N GLU A 402 0.87 71.51 134.47
CA GLU A 402 -0.27 72.09 133.49
C GLU A 402 -0.42 72.43 131.86
N ASP A 403 -1.64 72.32 131.11
CA ASP A 403 -2.29 73.05 129.82
C ASP A 403 -3.49 72.41 128.84
N GLN A 404 -4.31 73.11 127.88
CA GLN A 404 -5.15 72.69 126.58
C GLN A 404 -6.42 73.52 125.88
N ILE A 405 -6.93 73.35 124.54
CA ILE A 405 -8.39 73.46 123.84
C ILE A 405 -8.81 74.10 122.35
N THR A 406 -9.96 73.73 121.59
CA THR A 406 -10.93 74.33 120.44
C THR A 406 -10.84 74.19 118.79
N ASN A 407 -11.72 74.45 117.70
CA ASN A 407 -13.20 74.71 117.18
C ASN A 407 -13.54 74.86 115.53
N ASP A 408 -14.79 74.83 114.86
CA ASP A 408 -15.18 75.06 113.33
C ASP A 408 -16.74 75.20 112.72
N LYS A 409 -17.08 75.68 111.42
CA LYS A 409 -18.23 75.36 110.37
C LYS A 409 -18.72 76.39 109.19
N ALA A 410 -18.77 76.10 107.83
CA ALA A 410 -19.55 76.90 106.74
C ALA A 410 -19.76 76.42 105.21
N ALA A 411 -20.73 77.03 104.45
CA ALA A 411 -20.76 77.45 102.99
C ALA A 411 -21.12 76.62 101.68
N LYS A 412 -22.40 76.25 101.39
CA LYS A 412 -22.93 75.93 100.01
C LYS A 412 -24.35 76.50 99.73
N TYR A 413 -24.53 77.45 98.78
CA TYR A 413 -25.75 77.63 97.92
C TYR A 413 -25.77 78.92 97.04
N LEU A 414 -25.07 79.99 97.43
CA LEU A 414 -25.49 81.38 97.11
C LEU A 414 -25.38 81.87 95.65
N HIS A 415 -24.41 81.41 94.85
CA HIS A 415 -23.97 82.19 93.68
C HIS A 415 -24.98 82.22 92.50
N LYS A 416 -25.74 81.14 92.29
CA LYS A 416 -26.67 81.04 91.12
C LYS A 416 -27.96 81.85 91.28
N LEU A 417 -28.21 82.41 92.47
CA LEU A 417 -29.33 83.31 92.77
C LEU A 417 -28.88 84.78 92.96
N VAL A 418 -27.69 85.13 92.47
CA VAL A 418 -27.22 86.53 92.28
C VAL A 418 -27.92 87.12 91.04
N LYS A 419 -29.26 87.13 91.04
CA LYS A 419 -30.09 88.29 91.37
C LYS A 419 -29.91 89.38 90.29
N LYS A 420 -30.84 89.54 89.34
CA LYS A 420 -32.32 89.63 89.52
C LYS A 420 -32.76 90.74 90.50
N THR A 421 -31.81 91.44 91.14
CA THR A 421 -32.00 92.78 91.75
C THR A 421 -31.65 93.89 90.75
N LYS A 422 -30.66 93.68 89.87
CA LYS A 422 -30.20 94.72 88.92
C LYS A 422 -31.29 95.22 87.98
N GLU A 423 -32.24 94.35 87.62
CA GLU A 423 -33.36 94.68 86.71
C GLU A 423 -34.53 95.35 87.43
N LYS A 424 -34.74 95.12 88.74
CA LYS A 424 -35.85 95.71 89.51
C LYS A 424 -35.65 97.18 89.91
N ASN A 425 -34.43 97.71 89.88
CA ASN A 425 -34.21 99.15 90.09
C ASN A 425 -34.74 99.97 88.89
N ARG A 426 -34.45 99.52 87.67
CA ARG A 426 -34.83 100.20 86.41
C ARG A 426 -36.35 100.28 86.20
N SER A 427 -37.14 99.47 86.91
CA SER A 427 -38.60 99.47 86.83
C SER A 427 -39.31 100.52 87.71
N LEU A 428 -38.61 101.20 88.61
CA LEU A 428 -39.21 102.23 89.48
C LEU A 428 -39.07 103.66 88.91
N GLU A 429 -37.94 104.00 88.30
CA GLU A 429 -37.71 105.35 87.74
C GLU A 429 -38.69 105.71 86.61
N ILE A 430 -39.05 104.74 85.76
CA ILE A 430 -40.03 104.94 84.67
C ILE A 430 -41.48 105.03 85.22
N SER A 431 -41.73 104.62 86.47
CA SER A 431 -43.08 104.68 87.06
C SER A 431 -43.57 106.09 87.41
N LEU A 432 -42.72 107.12 87.22
CA LEU A 432 -43.09 108.53 87.30
C LEU A 432 -43.54 109.12 85.94
N ALA A 433 -43.05 108.61 84.80
CA ALA A 433 -43.47 109.03 83.45
C ALA A 433 -44.86 108.48 83.04
N LYS A 434 -45.74 108.26 84.02
CA LYS A 434 -46.83 107.29 84.01
C LYS A 434 -48.23 107.91 83.89
N ILE A 435 -48.38 109.19 84.23
CA ILE A 435 -49.67 109.79 84.59
C ILE A 435 -50.10 110.94 83.67
N GLU A 436 -49.16 111.58 82.94
CA GLU A 436 -49.48 112.71 82.06
C GLU A 436 -50.27 112.29 80.80
N ASN A 437 -49.74 111.34 80.02
CA ASN A 437 -50.29 111.00 78.69
C ASN A 437 -51.62 110.23 78.72
N THR A 438 -52.05 109.68 79.87
CA THR A 438 -53.36 109.05 80.00
C THR A 438 -54.47 110.04 80.32
N ASN A 439 -54.15 111.18 80.95
CA ASN A 439 -55.15 112.16 81.39
C ASN A 439 -55.74 112.97 80.22
N SER A 440 -54.92 113.32 79.22
CA SER A 440 -55.30 114.23 78.14
C SER A 440 -56.21 113.64 77.06
N ARG A 441 -56.46 112.33 77.03
CA ARG A 441 -57.27 111.68 75.97
C ARG A 441 -58.72 111.38 76.38
N SER A 442 -58.95 110.97 77.62
CA SER A 442 -60.29 110.60 78.09
C SER A 442 -61.24 111.78 78.35
N LEU A 443 -60.75 113.03 78.32
CA LEU A 443 -61.57 114.22 78.49
C LEU A 443 -62.33 114.64 77.21
N MET A 444 -61.76 114.40 76.02
CA MET A 444 -62.24 115.00 74.77
C MET A 444 -63.53 114.35 74.23
N ASP A 445 -63.63 113.02 74.29
CA ASP A 445 -64.75 112.30 73.67
C ASP A 445 -66.05 112.36 74.50
N ILE A 446 -65.96 112.64 75.81
CA ILE A 446 -67.11 112.67 76.73
C ILE A 446 -68.01 113.90 76.52
N GLU A 447 -67.45 115.00 76.01
CA GLU A 447 -68.19 116.25 75.79
C GLU A 447 -68.96 116.24 74.45
N ALA A 448 -68.45 115.54 73.43
CA ALA A 448 -69.10 115.42 72.13
C ALA A 448 -70.50 114.76 72.22
N GLN A 449 -70.61 113.65 72.97
CA GLN A 449 -71.85 112.86 73.04
C GLN A 449 -73.03 113.54 73.75
N LYS A 450 -72.86 114.74 74.32
CA LYS A 450 -73.91 115.45 75.05
C LYS A 450 -74.71 116.48 74.23
N GLY A 451 -74.13 117.01 73.14
CA GLY A 451 -74.80 118.04 72.35
C GLY A 451 -75.94 117.54 71.46
N GLU A 452 -75.83 116.30 70.97
CA GLU A 452 -76.69 115.75 69.90
C GLU A 452 -78.15 115.47 70.36
N ASN A 453 -78.39 115.33 71.66
CA ASN A 453 -79.71 114.97 72.20
C ASN A 453 -80.72 116.14 72.28
N GLU A 454 -80.30 117.41 72.32
CA GLU A 454 -81.23 118.54 72.54
C GLU A 454 -81.94 119.04 71.27
N GLU A 455 -81.51 118.62 70.07
CA GLU A 455 -82.04 119.17 68.82
C GLU A 455 -83.35 118.50 68.33
N ILE A 456 -83.51 117.19 68.53
CA ILE A 456 -84.58 116.42 67.87
C ILE A 456 -85.91 116.42 68.66
N GLU A 457 -85.93 116.65 69.97
CA GLU A 457 -87.21 116.82 70.71
C GLU A 457 -88.06 117.97 70.14
N ARG A 458 -87.40 119.00 69.61
CA ARG A 458 -88.05 120.16 68.95
C ARG A 458 -88.75 119.77 67.65
N PHE A 459 -88.31 118.70 66.98
CA PHE A 459 -88.88 118.21 65.73
C PHE A 459 -90.24 117.54 65.96
N CYS A 460 -90.39 116.80 67.07
CA CYS A 460 -91.63 116.08 67.40
C CYS A 460 -92.86 117.00 67.58
N HIS A 461 -92.67 118.23 68.05
CA HIS A 461 -93.77 119.21 68.19
C HIS A 461 -94.21 119.87 66.87
N ALA A 462 -93.42 119.80 65.80
CA ALA A 462 -93.82 120.38 64.51
C ALA A 462 -94.92 119.56 63.83
N LEU A 463 -94.77 118.23 63.81
CA LEU A 463 -95.61 117.32 63.03
C LEU A 463 -97.01 117.09 63.64
N VAL A 464 -97.21 117.33 64.93
CA VAL A 464 -98.55 117.23 65.56
C VAL A 464 -99.52 118.29 65.01
N LYS A 465 -99.03 119.44 64.52
CA LYS A 465 -99.87 120.40 63.77
C LYS A 465 -100.19 119.94 62.35
N GLN A 466 -99.36 119.08 61.76
CA GLN A 466 -99.59 118.49 60.44
C GLN A 466 -100.72 117.45 60.46
N ALA A 467 -100.94 116.76 61.60
CA ALA A 467 -102.05 115.82 61.74
C ALA A 467 -103.42 116.46 61.46
N ASN A 468 -103.59 117.75 61.79
CA ASN A 468 -104.85 118.48 61.57
C ASN A 468 -104.92 119.16 60.19
N SER A 469 -103.80 119.35 59.48
CA SER A 469 -103.88 119.64 58.03
C SER A 469 -104.24 118.38 57.26
N LEU A 470 -103.71 117.22 57.69
CA LEU A 470 -103.94 115.92 57.08
C LEU A 470 -105.41 115.48 57.02
N GLU A 471 -106.29 116.04 57.86
CA GLU A 471 -107.74 115.75 57.82
C GLU A 471 -108.48 116.56 56.72
N ASP A 472 -108.01 117.76 56.37
CA ASP A 472 -108.42 118.46 55.14
C ASP A 472 -107.68 117.90 53.92
N GLU A 473 -106.41 117.48 54.07
CA GLU A 473 -105.73 116.69 53.05
C GLU A 473 -106.46 115.36 52.82
N LEU A 474 -107.27 114.83 53.75
CA LEU A 474 -108.12 113.64 53.53
C LEU A 474 -109.29 113.91 52.57
N LYS A 475 -109.85 115.12 52.60
CA LYS A 475 -110.83 115.59 51.60
C LYS A 475 -110.17 115.92 50.27
N VAL A 476 -108.92 116.38 50.30
CA VAL A 476 -108.05 116.38 49.11
C VAL A 476 -107.83 114.93 48.66
N TYR A 477 -107.58 113.98 49.54
CA TYR A 477 -107.21 112.60 49.20
C TYR A 477 -108.37 111.80 48.58
N GLN A 478 -109.62 112.12 48.86
CA GLN A 478 -110.76 111.53 48.12
C GLN A 478 -110.85 112.07 46.69
N LYS A 479 -110.63 113.38 46.47
CA LYS A 479 -110.47 113.95 45.12
C LYS A 479 -109.18 113.50 44.45
N GLU A 480 -108.14 113.25 45.23
CA GLU A 480 -106.88 112.67 44.81
C GLU A 480 -107.08 111.19 44.50
N GLU A 481 -108.03 110.47 45.09
CA GLU A 481 -108.32 109.07 44.75
C GLU A 481 -108.97 108.99 43.36
N GLU A 482 -109.88 109.91 43.02
CA GLU A 482 -110.37 110.09 41.66
C GLU A 482 -109.24 110.57 40.72
N ARG A 483 -108.42 111.53 41.17
CA ARG A 483 -107.23 111.99 40.43
C ARG A 483 -106.19 110.89 40.27
N LEU A 484 -106.11 109.91 41.17
CA LEU A 484 -105.19 108.76 41.21
C LEU A 484 -105.77 107.56 40.48
N LYS A 485 -107.09 107.43 40.29
CA LYS A 485 -107.67 106.51 39.31
C LYS A 485 -107.41 107.01 37.89
N PHE A 486 -107.49 108.33 37.68
CA PHE A 486 -107.03 108.98 36.46
C PHE A 486 -105.49 108.92 36.30
N TRP A 487 -104.72 109.22 37.35
CA TRP A 487 -103.25 109.12 37.35
C TRP A 487 -102.77 107.68 37.30
N ALA A 488 -103.53 106.67 37.75
CA ALA A 488 -103.22 105.25 37.56
C ALA A 488 -103.53 104.84 36.12
N SER A 489 -104.63 105.31 35.51
CA SER A 489 -104.85 105.15 34.07
C SER A 489 -103.79 105.87 33.21
N LYS A 490 -103.19 106.94 33.76
CA LYS A 490 -102.04 107.64 33.17
C LYS A 490 -100.71 106.96 33.50
N LYS A 491 -100.54 106.36 34.69
CA LYS A 491 -99.31 105.66 35.12
C LYS A 491 -99.23 104.25 34.57
N GLN A 492 -100.35 103.60 34.28
CA GLN A 492 -100.42 102.41 33.44
C GLN A 492 -99.88 102.78 32.06
N ARG A 493 -100.39 103.86 31.43
CA ARG A 493 -99.83 104.38 30.17
C ARG A 493 -98.38 104.86 30.27
N ASP A 494 -97.96 105.49 31.37
CA ASP A 494 -96.56 105.86 31.58
C ASP A 494 -95.70 104.60 31.80
N MET A 495 -96.24 103.51 32.37
CA MET A 495 -95.57 102.22 32.54
C MET A 495 -95.50 101.47 31.21
N ASP A 496 -96.53 101.55 30.37
CA ASP A 496 -96.52 101.08 28.99
C ASP A 496 -95.48 101.87 28.18
N ILE A 497 -95.42 103.20 28.34
CA ILE A 497 -94.43 104.09 27.69
C ILE A 497 -93.02 103.89 28.28
N LEU A 498 -92.86 103.52 29.55
CA LEU A 498 -91.56 103.20 30.15
C LEU A 498 -91.10 101.79 29.79
N THR A 499 -92.02 100.83 29.62
CA THR A 499 -91.74 99.48 29.12
C THR A 499 -91.42 99.52 27.63
N ASP A 500 -92.13 100.35 26.86
CA ASP A 500 -91.85 100.67 25.46
C ASP A 500 -90.52 101.43 25.29
N LYS A 501 -90.13 102.29 26.25
CA LYS A 501 -88.80 102.92 26.28
C LYS A 501 -87.69 101.97 26.73
N LEU A 502 -87.98 101.03 27.64
CA LEU A 502 -87.04 99.97 28.02
C LEU A 502 -86.79 99.04 26.83
N GLY A 503 -87.87 98.59 26.17
CA GLY A 503 -87.81 97.84 24.92
C GLY A 503 -87.06 98.60 23.82
N LYS A 504 -87.39 99.87 23.56
CA LYS A 504 -86.71 100.70 22.55
C LYS A 504 -85.29 101.14 22.92
N ALA A 505 -84.83 100.89 24.14
CA ALA A 505 -83.42 100.93 24.51
C ALA A 505 -82.72 99.59 24.23
N ILE A 506 -83.33 98.47 24.65
CA ILE A 506 -82.84 97.11 24.42
C ILE A 506 -82.73 96.79 22.91
N ASP A 507 -83.76 97.09 22.12
CA ASP A 507 -83.84 96.85 20.67
C ASP A 507 -82.83 97.69 19.88
N LYS A 508 -82.41 98.84 20.42
CA LYS A 508 -81.42 99.73 19.78
C LYS A 508 -79.97 99.41 20.12
N GLN A 509 -79.72 98.48 21.04
CA GLN A 509 -78.36 98.06 21.41
C GLN A 509 -78.19 96.53 21.52
N GLY A 510 -78.91 95.78 20.67
CA GLY A 510 -78.47 94.44 20.25
C GLY A 510 -78.55 93.31 21.29
N GLY A 511 -79.25 93.52 22.41
CA GLY A 511 -79.67 92.41 23.27
C GLY A 511 -78.64 91.84 24.25
N SER A 512 -77.66 92.62 24.74
CA SER A 512 -77.03 92.36 26.06
C SER A 512 -76.22 93.57 26.55
N GLU A 513 -76.51 94.06 27.76
CA GLU A 513 -75.59 94.96 28.48
C GLU A 513 -74.48 94.15 29.14
N VAL A 514 -73.45 93.81 28.36
CA VAL A 514 -72.26 93.12 28.89
C VAL A 514 -71.37 94.13 29.60
N SER A 515 -71.26 94.02 30.92
CA SER A 515 -70.31 94.80 31.74
C SER A 515 -68.87 94.63 31.23
N PRO A 516 -67.97 95.63 31.37
CA PRO A 516 -66.56 95.46 31.02
C PRO A 516 -65.87 94.27 31.72
N GLU A 517 -66.35 93.89 32.90
CA GLU A 517 -65.89 92.68 33.60
C GLU A 517 -66.45 91.40 32.96
N GLU A 518 -67.70 91.42 32.47
CA GLU A 518 -68.32 90.29 31.77
C GLU A 518 -67.74 90.09 30.37
N MET A 519 -67.36 91.16 29.65
CA MET A 519 -66.57 91.03 28.41
C MET A 519 -65.22 90.38 28.68
N LYS A 520 -64.59 90.73 29.82
CA LYS A 520 -63.33 90.13 30.26
C LYS A 520 -63.50 88.67 30.68
N ILE A 521 -64.62 88.32 31.34
CA ILE A 521 -65.00 86.94 31.64
C ILE A 521 -65.25 86.15 30.35
N PHE A 522 -65.99 86.69 29.38
CA PHE A 522 -66.24 86.03 28.10
C PHE A 522 -64.95 85.83 27.28
N ALA A 523 -64.07 86.84 27.24
CA ALA A 523 -62.75 86.71 26.61
C ALA A 523 -61.87 85.67 27.33
N LEU A 524 -61.92 85.60 28.66
CA LEU A 524 -61.22 84.57 29.44
C LEU A 524 -61.84 83.18 29.24
N GLN A 525 -63.16 83.06 29.15
CA GLN A 525 -63.87 81.81 28.83
C GLN A 525 -63.49 81.31 27.43
N LYS A 526 -63.53 82.18 26.41
CA LYS A 526 -63.09 81.85 25.05
C LYS A 526 -61.62 81.45 24.99
N ASN A 527 -60.73 82.15 25.70
CA ASN A 527 -59.32 81.75 25.83
C ASN A 527 -59.17 80.40 26.56
N ILE A 528 -59.99 80.13 27.59
CA ILE A 528 -60.02 78.84 28.28
C ILE A 528 -60.53 77.73 27.35
N GLU A 529 -61.53 77.99 26.51
CA GLU A 529 -62.02 77.02 25.51
C GLU A 529 -60.97 76.74 24.43
N GLU A 530 -60.29 77.76 23.91
CA GLU A 530 -59.19 77.61 22.96
C GLU A 530 -58.01 76.84 23.57
N ILE A 531 -57.64 77.13 24.82
CA ILE A 531 -56.62 76.39 25.58
C ILE A 531 -57.08 74.95 25.87
N GLN A 532 -58.35 74.73 26.19
CA GLN A 532 -58.91 73.38 26.36
C GLN A 532 -58.90 72.61 25.05
N GLU A 533 -59.20 73.24 23.91
CA GLU A 533 -59.18 72.57 22.61
C GLU A 533 -57.75 72.29 22.13
N ALA A 534 -56.82 73.23 22.34
CA ALA A 534 -55.38 73.00 22.16
C ALA A 534 -54.90 71.84 23.06
N THR A 535 -55.36 71.77 24.32
CA THR A 535 -55.07 70.66 25.24
C THR A 535 -55.69 69.34 24.76
N LYS A 536 -56.91 69.34 24.22
CA LYS A 536 -57.54 68.15 23.60
C LYS A 536 -56.74 67.69 22.37
N LYS A 537 -56.24 68.62 21.55
CA LYS A 537 -55.37 68.36 20.38
C LYS A 537 -54.02 67.77 20.83
N LEU A 538 -53.37 68.36 21.83
CA LEU A 538 -52.12 67.84 22.43
C LEU A 538 -52.32 66.44 23.06
N ARG A 539 -53.42 66.20 23.79
CA ARG A 539 -53.73 64.86 24.34
C ARG A 539 -53.92 63.81 23.25
N LYS A 540 -54.58 64.15 22.14
CA LYS A 540 -54.70 63.26 20.96
C LYS A 540 -53.35 62.97 20.31
N PHE A 541 -52.49 64.00 20.17
CA PHE A 541 -51.12 63.82 19.67
C PHE A 541 -50.28 62.94 20.61
N TRP A 542 -50.32 63.19 21.91
CA TRP A 542 -49.61 62.41 22.93
C TRP A 542 -50.07 60.95 22.94
N LEU A 543 -51.37 60.67 22.88
CA LEU A 543 -51.89 59.30 22.76
C LEU A 543 -51.40 58.61 21.48
N ARG A 544 -51.30 59.32 20.35
CA ARG A 544 -50.75 58.79 19.10
C ARG A 544 -49.26 58.47 19.21
N GLN A 545 -48.48 59.32 19.89
CA GLN A 545 -47.07 59.06 20.17
C GLN A 545 -46.88 57.92 21.17
N GLN A 546 -47.71 57.83 22.21
CA GLN A 546 -47.73 56.71 23.15
C GLN A 546 -48.01 55.39 22.42
N GLY A 547 -49.04 55.34 21.56
CA GLY A 547 -49.33 54.17 20.73
C GLY A 547 -48.18 53.81 19.79
N PHE A 548 -47.51 54.80 19.17
CA PHE A 548 -46.32 54.55 18.34
C PHE A 548 -45.16 53.95 19.15
N VAL A 549 -44.90 54.46 20.36
CA VAL A 549 -43.86 53.93 21.27
C VAL A 549 -44.22 52.53 21.79
N VAL A 550 -45.50 52.25 22.07
CA VAL A 550 -45.97 50.90 22.45
C VAL A 550 -45.75 49.92 21.30
N ASN A 551 -46.15 50.27 20.08
CA ASN A 551 -45.94 49.43 18.89
C ASN A 551 -44.45 49.19 18.60
N LEU A 552 -43.59 50.21 18.78
CA LEU A 552 -42.13 50.07 18.69
C LEU A 552 -41.56 49.15 19.78
N SER A 553 -42.11 49.20 20.99
CA SER A 553 -41.72 48.30 22.09
C SER A 553 -42.15 46.85 21.81
N GLU A 554 -43.32 46.63 21.21
CA GLU A 554 -43.79 45.32 20.78
C GLU A 554 -42.94 44.77 19.62
N GLN A 555 -42.67 45.58 18.59
CA GLN A 555 -41.77 45.22 17.50
C GLN A 555 -40.36 44.87 18.02
N ARG A 556 -39.81 45.66 18.94
CA ARG A 556 -38.54 45.37 19.62
C ARG A 556 -38.60 44.06 20.40
N GLN A 557 -39.70 43.76 21.09
CA GLN A 557 -39.84 42.51 21.83
C GLN A 557 -39.93 41.30 20.90
N ASN A 558 -40.63 41.43 19.77
CA ASN A 558 -40.69 40.38 18.74
C ASN A 558 -39.32 40.15 18.11
N GLN A 559 -38.60 41.21 17.72
CA GLN A 559 -37.21 41.12 17.26
C GLN A 559 -36.27 40.45 18.27
N ILE A 560 -36.45 40.70 19.57
CA ILE A 560 -35.71 40.01 20.64
C ILE A 560 -36.09 38.53 20.72
N ASN A 561 -37.36 38.18 20.55
CA ASN A 561 -37.82 36.78 20.52
C ASN A 561 -37.24 36.04 19.30
N ASP A 562 -37.29 36.65 18.13
CA ASP A 562 -36.76 36.11 16.87
C ASP A 562 -35.24 35.95 16.94
N PHE A 563 -34.51 36.95 17.45
CA PHE A 563 -33.07 36.86 17.70
C PHE A 563 -32.73 35.71 18.65
N ASN A 564 -33.50 35.52 19.72
CA ASN A 564 -33.31 34.39 20.64
C ASN A 564 -33.63 33.03 19.98
N MET A 565 -34.56 32.98 19.02
CA MET A 565 -34.84 31.77 18.24
C MET A 565 -33.72 31.47 17.24
N LEU A 566 -33.25 32.46 16.48
CA LEU A 566 -32.09 32.34 15.60
C LEU A 566 -30.84 31.93 16.37
N LYS A 567 -30.60 32.48 17.57
CA LYS A 567 -29.49 32.11 18.44
C LYS A 567 -29.56 30.63 18.87
N LYS A 568 -30.74 30.11 19.17
CA LYS A 568 -30.95 28.67 19.45
C LYS A 568 -30.73 27.81 18.20
N GLN A 569 -31.21 28.25 17.04
CA GLN A 569 -30.97 27.56 15.76
C GLN A 569 -29.47 27.51 15.43
N LEU A 570 -28.74 28.61 15.61
CA LEU A 570 -27.29 28.68 15.45
C LEU A 570 -26.54 27.77 16.43
N GLN A 571 -26.98 27.68 17.69
CA GLN A 571 -26.44 26.73 18.66
C GLN A 571 -26.69 25.26 18.26
N LEU A 572 -27.86 24.94 17.71
CA LEU A 572 -28.16 23.61 17.19
C LEU A 572 -27.36 23.28 15.91
N LEU A 573 -27.17 24.26 15.01
CA LEU A 573 -26.37 24.10 13.79
C LEU A 573 -24.88 23.96 14.10
N THR A 574 -24.33 24.74 15.04
CA THR A 574 -22.93 24.60 15.48
C THR A 574 -22.70 23.26 16.18
N GLN A 575 -23.62 22.79 17.03
CA GLN A 575 -23.53 21.43 17.60
C GLN A 575 -23.63 20.32 16.54
N LYS A 576 -24.47 20.47 15.50
CA LYS A 576 -24.51 19.54 14.37
C LYS A 576 -23.21 19.56 13.56
N ASN A 577 -22.67 20.74 13.29
CA ASN A 577 -21.42 20.92 12.55
C ASN A 577 -20.24 20.29 13.32
N LEU A 578 -20.16 20.50 14.65
CA LEU A 578 -19.18 19.80 15.50
C LEU A 578 -19.29 18.27 15.39
N LYS A 579 -20.50 17.69 15.52
CA LYS A 579 -20.69 16.24 15.36
C LYS A 579 -20.27 15.73 13.98
N ILE A 580 -20.61 16.46 12.91
CA ILE A 580 -20.22 16.11 11.54
C ILE A 580 -18.69 16.18 11.39
N ASN A 581 -18.01 17.15 12.01
CA ASN A 581 -16.55 17.22 12.01
C ASN A 581 -15.91 16.10 12.84
N ASP A 582 -16.48 15.74 14.00
CA ASP A 582 -16.04 14.58 14.79
C ASP A 582 -16.19 13.28 13.98
N GLU A 583 -17.31 13.10 13.29
CA GLU A 583 -17.56 11.97 12.38
C GLU A 583 -16.56 11.97 11.21
N LEU A 584 -16.35 13.10 10.53
CA LEU A 584 -15.36 13.24 9.45
C LEU A 584 -13.92 12.99 9.92
N GLU A 585 -13.52 13.44 11.11
CA GLU A 585 -12.19 13.16 11.65
C GLU A 585 -12.04 11.69 12.05
N ASN A 586 -13.12 11.05 12.55
CA ASN A 586 -13.14 9.62 12.77
C ASN A 586 -13.07 8.82 11.47
N TYR A 587 -13.74 9.25 10.39
CA TYR A 587 -13.58 8.65 9.06
C TYR A 587 -12.16 8.83 8.52
N ARG A 588 -11.54 10.01 8.66
CA ARG A 588 -10.11 10.23 8.29
C ARG A 588 -9.15 9.36 9.11
N LYS A 589 -9.44 9.11 10.39
CA LYS A 589 -8.66 8.18 11.24
C LYS A 589 -8.84 6.72 10.78
N GLN A 590 -10.05 6.33 10.40
CA GLN A 590 -10.32 5.01 9.81
C GLN A 590 -9.63 4.84 8.46
N GLU A 591 -9.73 5.83 7.56
CA GLU A 591 -9.04 5.90 6.28
C GLU A 591 -7.53 5.76 6.47
N GLY A 592 -6.90 6.58 7.31
CA GLY A 592 -5.46 6.48 7.58
C GLY A 592 -5.03 5.14 8.20
N ASN A 593 -5.90 4.48 8.97
CA ASN A 593 -5.65 3.12 9.46
C ASN A 593 -5.80 2.06 8.34
N LEU A 594 -6.77 2.22 7.44
CA LEU A 594 -6.93 1.37 6.26
C LEU A 594 -5.75 1.54 5.29
N SER A 595 -5.29 2.77 5.02
CA SER A 595 -4.10 3.03 4.21
C SER A 595 -2.86 2.36 4.80
N ARG A 596 -2.63 2.46 6.12
CA ARG A 596 -1.55 1.71 6.81
C ARG A 596 -1.72 0.20 6.65
N SER A 597 -2.93 -0.33 6.82
CA SER A 597 -3.21 -1.75 6.65
C SER A 597 -2.98 -2.21 5.20
N ILE A 598 -3.33 -1.39 4.20
CA ILE A 598 -3.08 -1.65 2.79
C ILE A 598 -1.58 -1.67 2.51
N VAL A 599 -0.80 -0.72 3.02
CA VAL A 599 0.67 -0.72 2.89
C VAL A 599 1.30 -1.94 3.57
N ILE A 600 0.83 -2.34 4.75
CA ILE A 600 1.29 -3.56 5.44
C ILE A 600 0.96 -4.82 4.61
N LEU A 601 -0.23 -4.88 4.01
CA LEU A 601 -0.64 -6.01 3.16
C LEU A 601 0.14 -6.02 1.83
N GLN A 602 0.40 -4.86 1.22
CA GLN A 602 1.25 -4.72 0.02
C GLN A 602 2.68 -5.18 0.32
N ASN A 603 3.28 -4.74 1.42
CA ASN A 603 4.60 -5.20 1.86
C ASN A 603 4.60 -6.72 2.14
N LYS A 604 3.53 -7.26 2.71
CA LYS A 604 3.36 -8.71 2.90
C LYS A 604 3.25 -9.47 1.58
N ILE A 605 2.55 -8.92 0.57
CA ILE A 605 2.48 -9.47 -0.78
C ILE A 605 3.84 -9.44 -1.46
N ILE A 606 4.61 -8.35 -1.33
CA ILE A 606 5.98 -8.25 -1.84
C ILE A 606 6.88 -9.31 -1.21
N LEU A 607 6.85 -9.47 0.12
CA LEU A 607 7.60 -10.50 0.84
C LEU A 607 7.16 -11.93 0.46
N MET A 608 5.86 -12.15 0.23
CA MET A 608 5.35 -13.44 -0.27
C MET A 608 5.79 -13.71 -1.72
N ASN A 609 5.79 -12.70 -2.59
CA ASN A 609 6.28 -12.82 -3.96
C ASN A 609 7.79 -13.07 -4.01
N GLU A 610 8.57 -12.42 -3.14
CA GLU A 610 9.99 -12.75 -2.94
C GLU A 610 10.18 -14.20 -2.48
N GLN A 611 9.39 -14.68 -1.51
CA GLN A 611 9.46 -16.07 -1.05
C GLN A 611 9.05 -17.06 -2.14
N ILE A 612 8.02 -16.74 -2.94
CA ILE A 612 7.59 -17.53 -4.10
C ILE A 612 8.70 -17.58 -5.16
N ASN A 613 9.35 -16.46 -5.47
CA ASN A 613 10.49 -16.43 -6.39
C ASN A 613 11.67 -17.25 -5.84
N LYS A 614 12.10 -16.99 -4.59
CA LYS A 614 13.16 -17.78 -3.93
C LYS A 614 12.85 -19.29 -3.88
N LYS A 615 11.58 -19.68 -3.75
CA LYS A 615 11.14 -21.08 -3.83
C LYS A 615 11.05 -21.61 -5.25
N LYS A 616 10.71 -20.79 -6.24
CA LYS A 616 10.74 -21.13 -7.67
C LYS A 616 12.18 -21.32 -8.16
N ASP A 617 13.10 -20.45 -7.76
CA ASP A 617 14.52 -20.55 -8.09
C ASP A 617 15.13 -21.79 -7.41
N SER A 618 14.83 -22.01 -6.13
CA SER A 618 15.20 -23.24 -5.42
C SER A 618 14.59 -24.50 -6.06
N LYS A 619 13.37 -24.43 -6.61
CA LYS A 619 12.74 -25.53 -7.35
C LYS A 619 13.47 -25.78 -8.67
N ILE A 620 13.80 -24.73 -9.45
CA ILE A 620 14.53 -24.85 -10.72
C ILE A 620 15.95 -25.42 -10.50
N ILE A 621 16.60 -25.08 -9.38
CA ILE A 621 17.87 -25.70 -8.98
C ILE A 621 17.65 -27.19 -8.68
N MET A 622 16.70 -27.54 -7.81
CA MET A 622 16.41 -28.94 -7.46
C MET A 622 15.94 -29.79 -8.66
N GLU A 623 15.23 -29.20 -9.63
CA GLU A 623 14.87 -29.85 -10.89
C GLU A 623 16.11 -30.13 -11.74
N LYS A 624 17.02 -29.15 -11.92
CA LYS A 624 18.30 -29.37 -12.61
C LYS A 624 19.21 -30.37 -11.90
N ASP A 625 19.25 -30.35 -10.57
CA ASP A 625 20.00 -31.31 -9.77
C ASP A 625 19.40 -32.73 -9.93
N THR A 626 18.07 -32.82 -10.10
CA THR A 626 17.38 -34.09 -10.40
C THR A 626 17.62 -34.54 -11.84
N ASP A 627 17.58 -33.64 -12.83
CA ASP A 627 17.85 -33.92 -14.25
C ASP A 627 19.30 -34.41 -14.43
N THR A 628 20.27 -33.75 -13.78
CA THR A 628 21.68 -34.15 -13.81
C THR A 628 21.89 -35.47 -13.08
N LEU A 629 21.24 -35.70 -11.93
CA LEU A 629 21.28 -36.99 -11.23
C LEU A 629 20.63 -38.12 -12.05
N GLN A 630 19.55 -37.84 -12.79
CA GLN A 630 18.93 -38.78 -13.72
C GLN A 630 19.84 -39.09 -14.91
N PHE A 631 20.52 -38.08 -15.47
CA PHE A 631 21.53 -38.28 -16.50
C PHE A 631 22.70 -39.12 -15.99
N ASP A 632 23.19 -38.84 -14.78
CA ASP A 632 24.23 -39.60 -14.09
C ASP A 632 23.84 -41.08 -13.86
N TYR A 633 22.59 -41.34 -13.45
CA TYR A 633 22.08 -42.70 -13.30
C TYR A 633 21.84 -43.37 -14.65
N SER A 634 21.40 -42.64 -15.68
CA SER A 634 21.27 -43.16 -17.05
C SER A 634 22.63 -43.51 -17.65
N GLY A 635 23.67 -42.73 -17.36
CA GLY A 635 25.04 -43.02 -17.73
C GLY A 635 25.56 -44.28 -17.03
N LYS A 636 25.42 -44.34 -15.69
CA LYS A 636 25.82 -45.52 -14.90
C LYS A 636 25.06 -46.79 -15.29
N LEU A 637 23.78 -46.67 -15.66
CA LEU A 637 23.00 -47.78 -16.21
C LEU A 637 23.55 -48.21 -17.56
N HIS A 638 23.81 -47.28 -18.48
CA HIS A 638 24.39 -47.60 -19.78
C HIS A 638 25.81 -48.20 -19.67
N ASP A 639 26.65 -47.70 -18.77
CA ASP A 639 27.96 -48.26 -18.47
C ASP A 639 27.85 -49.70 -17.95
N ALA A 640 26.88 -49.99 -17.06
CA ALA A 640 26.62 -51.32 -16.53
C ALA A 640 25.96 -52.27 -17.55
N GLU A 641 25.10 -51.76 -18.45
CA GLU A 641 24.58 -52.50 -19.61
C GLU A 641 25.73 -52.85 -20.57
N MET A 642 26.63 -51.91 -20.83
CA MET A 642 27.83 -52.13 -21.64
C MET A 642 28.90 -53.00 -20.95
N GLU A 643 28.86 -53.14 -19.62
CA GLU A 643 29.65 -54.13 -18.88
C GLU A 643 29.00 -55.51 -18.93
N SER A 644 27.66 -55.61 -18.77
CA SER A 644 26.91 -56.85 -18.97
C SER A 644 27.09 -57.41 -20.37
N LEU A 645 26.98 -56.58 -21.41
CA LEU A 645 27.17 -56.98 -22.81
C LEU A 645 28.61 -57.44 -23.10
N LYS A 646 29.62 -56.90 -22.42
CA LYS A 646 31.00 -57.42 -22.50
C LYS A 646 31.11 -58.78 -21.82
N ILE A 647 30.55 -58.93 -20.61
CA ILE A 647 30.56 -60.20 -19.88
C ILE A 647 29.76 -61.28 -20.64
N GLU A 648 28.67 -60.92 -21.30
CA GLU A 648 27.89 -61.82 -22.18
C GLU A 648 28.69 -62.21 -23.43
N ALA A 649 29.47 -61.29 -24.02
CA ALA A 649 30.38 -61.60 -25.12
C ALA A 649 31.56 -62.49 -24.66
N ASP A 650 32.20 -62.16 -23.54
CA ASP A 650 33.27 -62.98 -22.93
C ASP A 650 32.75 -64.39 -22.59
N ILE A 651 31.51 -64.52 -22.10
CA ILE A 651 30.85 -65.80 -21.86
C ILE A 651 30.59 -66.55 -23.19
N ALA A 652 30.12 -65.86 -24.24
CA ALA A 652 29.88 -66.46 -25.54
C ALA A 652 31.18 -66.97 -26.19
N ASP A 653 32.27 -66.20 -26.09
CA ASP A 653 33.61 -66.60 -26.54
C ASP A 653 34.13 -67.78 -25.71
N ILE A 654 33.96 -67.79 -24.39
CA ILE A 654 34.31 -68.92 -23.52
C ILE A 654 33.45 -70.17 -23.82
N GLU A 655 32.17 -70.01 -24.16
CA GLU A 655 31.31 -71.12 -24.58
C GLU A 655 31.72 -71.68 -25.94
N GLN A 656 32.15 -70.81 -26.88
CA GLN A 656 32.68 -71.19 -28.18
C GLN A 656 34.03 -71.90 -28.05
N ASP A 657 34.97 -71.37 -27.26
CA ASP A 657 36.24 -72.02 -26.91
C ASP A 657 36.01 -73.39 -26.26
N LYS A 658 35.09 -73.48 -25.30
CA LYS A 658 34.67 -74.75 -24.67
C LYS A 658 34.11 -75.73 -25.70
N VAL A 659 33.33 -75.27 -26.68
CA VAL A 659 32.80 -76.09 -27.77
C VAL A 659 33.91 -76.55 -28.73
N ASP A 660 34.88 -75.70 -29.06
CA ASP A 660 35.99 -76.02 -29.95
C ASP A 660 37.03 -76.92 -29.28
N ILE A 661 37.42 -76.66 -28.03
CA ILE A 661 38.20 -77.58 -27.19
C ILE A 661 37.47 -78.93 -27.02
N SER A 662 36.13 -78.94 -26.97
CA SER A 662 35.36 -80.20 -26.95
C SER A 662 35.42 -80.95 -28.29
N LYS A 663 35.47 -80.25 -29.44
CA LYS A 663 35.72 -80.87 -30.76
C LYS A 663 37.15 -81.41 -30.83
N GLU A 664 38.15 -80.63 -30.44
CA GLU A 664 39.55 -81.06 -30.37
C GLU A 664 39.73 -82.26 -29.45
N LEU A 665 39.03 -82.30 -28.30
CA LEU A 665 39.04 -83.45 -27.41
C LEU A 665 38.38 -84.68 -28.06
N ILE A 666 37.30 -84.51 -28.83
CA ILE A 666 36.68 -85.61 -29.59
C ILE A 666 37.62 -86.11 -30.70
N ASP A 667 38.28 -85.21 -31.42
CA ASP A 667 39.16 -85.56 -32.54
C ASP A 667 40.51 -86.12 -32.07
N THR A 668 41.11 -85.59 -31.01
CA THR A 668 42.27 -86.23 -30.35
C THR A 668 41.92 -87.59 -29.75
N ASN A 669 40.69 -87.80 -29.23
CA ASN A 669 40.23 -89.14 -28.84
C ASN A 669 40.00 -90.07 -30.05
N ARG A 670 39.49 -89.56 -31.18
CA ARG A 670 39.39 -90.32 -32.44
C ARG A 670 40.78 -90.71 -32.96
N GLU A 671 41.74 -89.80 -32.90
CA GLU A 671 43.14 -90.07 -33.22
C GLU A 671 43.77 -91.07 -32.26
N ALA A 672 43.56 -90.93 -30.95
CA ALA A 672 44.04 -91.88 -29.94
C ALA A 672 43.47 -93.28 -30.18
N LEU A 673 42.16 -93.41 -30.44
CA LEU A 673 41.52 -94.67 -30.83
C LEU A 673 42.02 -95.20 -32.19
N ALA A 674 42.37 -94.33 -33.13
CA ALA A 674 42.99 -94.73 -34.39
C ALA A 674 44.45 -95.19 -34.19
N TRP A 675 45.20 -94.57 -33.29
CA TRP A 675 46.54 -94.98 -32.88
C TRP A 675 46.52 -96.27 -32.07
N GLU A 676 45.58 -96.45 -31.16
CA GLU A 676 45.36 -97.71 -30.45
C GLU A 676 45.00 -98.83 -31.43
N LYS A 677 44.10 -98.60 -32.38
CA LYS A 677 43.80 -99.56 -33.46
C LYS A 677 45.02 -99.83 -34.35
N LYS A 678 45.80 -98.81 -34.72
CA LYS A 678 47.07 -98.98 -35.45
C LYS A 678 48.08 -99.81 -34.64
N ILE A 679 48.21 -99.57 -33.34
CA ILE A 679 49.11 -100.30 -32.44
C ILE A 679 48.62 -101.74 -32.25
N HIS A 680 47.33 -101.97 -32.04
CA HIS A 680 46.77 -103.31 -31.90
C HIS A 680 46.91 -104.11 -33.20
N MET A 681 46.68 -103.47 -34.36
CA MET A 681 46.98 -104.05 -35.66
C MET A 681 48.48 -104.29 -35.85
N ALA A 682 49.35 -103.35 -35.48
CA ALA A 682 50.81 -103.51 -35.58
C ALA A 682 51.37 -104.55 -34.62
N VAL A 683 50.75 -104.78 -33.46
CA VAL A 683 51.07 -105.88 -32.53
C VAL A 683 50.55 -107.21 -33.08
N LYS A 684 49.40 -107.22 -33.77
CA LYS A 684 48.90 -108.40 -34.48
C LYS A 684 49.78 -108.75 -35.68
N THR A 685 50.03 -107.83 -36.60
CA THR A 685 50.98 -108.06 -37.72
C THR A 685 52.40 -108.23 -37.24
N LYS A 686 52.84 -107.68 -36.09
CA LYS A 686 54.12 -108.08 -35.49
C LYS A 686 54.07 -109.54 -35.04
N ARG A 687 53.03 -109.99 -34.31
CA ARG A 687 52.89 -111.42 -33.94
C ARG A 687 52.82 -112.34 -35.16
N ASP A 688 52.18 -111.91 -36.24
CA ASP A 688 52.04 -112.71 -37.45
C ASP A 688 53.32 -112.64 -38.33
N MET A 689 54.02 -111.50 -38.38
CA MET A 689 55.36 -111.39 -38.97
C MET A 689 56.45 -112.09 -38.14
N ASP A 690 56.31 -112.17 -36.82
CA ASP A 690 57.24 -112.91 -35.94
C ASP A 690 56.97 -114.42 -36.03
N LYS A 691 55.79 -114.86 -36.52
CA LYS A 691 55.56 -116.23 -37.03
C LYS A 691 56.21 -116.42 -38.40
N GLU A 692 56.00 -115.51 -39.35
CA GLU A 692 56.61 -115.59 -40.70
C GLU A 692 58.14 -115.36 -40.74
N LYS A 693 58.71 -114.81 -39.67
CA LYS A 693 60.16 -114.70 -39.43
C LYS A 693 60.69 -115.72 -38.41
N GLY A 694 59.80 -116.53 -37.83
CA GLY A 694 60.21 -117.75 -37.15
C GLY A 694 60.80 -118.74 -38.16
N GLU A 695 61.23 -119.90 -37.68
CA GLU A 695 61.95 -120.91 -38.49
C GLU A 695 61.04 -121.72 -39.45
N GLY A 696 60.11 -121.04 -40.14
CA GLY A 696 59.13 -121.67 -41.04
C GLY A 696 58.21 -120.72 -41.84
N GLY A 697 58.68 -119.54 -42.27
CA GLY A 697 57.87 -118.56 -43.00
C GLY A 697 58.49 -118.01 -44.30
N GLU A 698 57.63 -117.53 -45.22
CA GLU A 698 57.98 -117.35 -46.64
C GLU A 698 58.82 -116.10 -46.96
N VAL A 699 58.74 -115.05 -46.14
CA VAL A 699 59.39 -113.75 -46.40
C VAL A 699 60.93 -113.85 -46.42
N GLY A 700 61.51 -114.88 -45.80
CA GLY A 700 62.94 -115.19 -45.90
C GLY A 700 63.41 -115.48 -47.33
N ASN A 701 62.55 -116.08 -48.17
CA ASN A 701 62.93 -116.57 -49.49
C ASN A 701 62.91 -115.48 -50.58
N MET A 702 61.99 -114.52 -50.52
CA MET A 702 61.81 -113.53 -51.60
C MET A 702 62.92 -112.46 -51.69
N LYS A 703 63.60 -112.14 -50.59
CA LYS A 703 64.55 -111.02 -50.56
C LYS A 703 65.82 -111.21 -51.40
N ALA A 704 66.10 -112.43 -51.86
CA ALA A 704 67.26 -112.72 -52.70
C ALA A 704 67.15 -112.16 -54.13
N GLU A 705 65.94 -111.94 -54.66
CA GLU A 705 65.74 -111.77 -56.11
C GLU A 705 65.59 -110.31 -56.59
N ILE A 706 64.89 -109.47 -55.82
CA ILE A 706 64.48 -108.11 -56.24
C ILE A 706 65.66 -107.17 -56.59
N HIS A 707 66.86 -107.43 -56.06
CA HIS A 707 68.01 -106.56 -56.30
C HIS A 707 68.34 -106.41 -57.80
N ARG A 708 68.18 -107.47 -58.61
CA ARG A 708 68.69 -107.51 -60.00
C ARG A 708 68.05 -106.50 -60.96
N MET A 709 66.81 -106.05 -60.72
CA MET A 709 66.05 -105.27 -61.72
C MET A 709 66.38 -103.77 -61.80
N HIS A 710 66.99 -103.18 -60.76
CA HIS A 710 66.84 -101.75 -60.51
C HIS A 710 67.61 -100.80 -61.46
N VAL A 711 68.57 -101.32 -62.24
CA VAL A 711 69.48 -100.51 -63.06
C VAL A 711 68.83 -99.98 -64.36
N ARG A 712 67.69 -100.55 -64.78
CA ARG A 712 67.17 -100.41 -66.16
C ARG A 712 66.31 -99.16 -66.44
N PHE A 713 65.91 -98.39 -65.42
CA PHE A 713 64.85 -97.37 -65.56
C PHE A 713 65.30 -95.98 -66.03
N GLY A 714 66.57 -95.59 -65.82
CA GLY A 714 67.02 -94.19 -65.86
C GLY A 714 67.00 -93.47 -67.23
N GLN A 715 66.66 -94.14 -68.34
CA GLN A 715 66.88 -93.63 -69.70
C GLN A 715 65.66 -92.94 -70.35
N LEU A 716 64.44 -93.10 -69.82
CA LEU A 716 63.21 -92.74 -70.57
C LEU A 716 62.75 -91.26 -70.45
N LYS A 717 63.24 -90.50 -69.47
CA LYS A 717 62.53 -89.32 -68.94
C LYS A 717 62.86 -87.95 -69.61
N LYS A 718 63.40 -87.91 -70.83
CA LYS A 718 63.92 -86.68 -71.48
C LYS A 718 63.14 -86.15 -72.70
N ALA A 719 61.93 -86.66 -72.96
CA ALA A 719 61.25 -86.46 -74.25
C ALA A 719 59.93 -85.67 -74.24
N GLN A 720 59.45 -85.18 -73.07
CA GLN A 720 58.04 -84.77 -72.92
C GLN A 720 57.77 -83.26 -73.01
N ASP A 721 58.72 -82.40 -72.64
CA ASP A 721 58.44 -81.02 -72.21
C ASP A 721 58.15 -79.98 -73.33
N LYS A 722 57.91 -80.41 -74.57
CA LYS A 722 57.90 -79.52 -75.76
C LYS A 722 56.52 -79.17 -76.34
N LEU A 723 55.42 -79.60 -75.73
CA LEU A 723 54.07 -79.51 -76.33
C LEU A 723 53.14 -78.42 -75.75
N ILE A 724 53.52 -77.77 -74.64
CA ILE A 724 52.56 -76.99 -73.82
C ILE A 724 52.44 -75.52 -74.27
N HIS A 725 53.31 -75.01 -75.15
CA HIS A 725 53.50 -73.56 -75.33
C HIS A 725 52.49 -72.84 -76.24
N ASP A 726 51.71 -73.55 -77.07
CA ASP A 726 51.00 -72.94 -78.21
C ASP A 726 49.52 -72.58 -77.96
N LEU A 727 48.92 -72.95 -76.82
CA LEU A 727 47.45 -72.87 -76.63
C LEU A 727 46.91 -71.56 -76.04
N ASP A 728 47.69 -70.80 -75.26
CA ASP A 728 47.19 -69.61 -74.54
C ASP A 728 46.80 -68.43 -75.46
N HIS A 729 47.31 -68.38 -76.68
CA HIS A 729 47.32 -67.16 -77.50
C HIS A 729 45.92 -66.73 -78.05
N CYS A 730 44.90 -67.59 -77.96
CA CYS A 730 43.60 -67.34 -78.61
C CYS A 730 42.53 -66.66 -77.74
N VAL A 731 42.57 -66.80 -76.41
CA VAL A 731 41.47 -66.33 -75.53
C VAL A 731 41.54 -64.81 -75.32
N SER A 732 42.72 -64.24 -75.13
CA SER A 732 42.97 -62.81 -74.85
C SER A 732 42.54 -61.82 -75.95
N ARG A 733 41.90 -62.29 -77.02
CA ARG A 733 41.52 -61.48 -78.20
C ARG A 733 40.04 -61.12 -78.30
N ARG A 734 39.20 -61.44 -77.30
CA ARG A 734 37.78 -61.03 -77.24
C ARG A 734 37.46 -60.05 -76.10
N ASP A 735 38.00 -60.24 -74.90
CA ASP A 735 37.72 -59.34 -73.76
C ASP A 735 38.22 -57.89 -73.99
N ALA A 736 39.22 -57.73 -74.85
CA ALA A 736 39.72 -56.45 -75.35
C ALA A 736 38.65 -55.60 -76.08
N ILE A 737 37.52 -56.19 -76.52
CA ILE A 737 36.53 -55.50 -77.37
C ILE A 737 35.33 -54.96 -76.57
N ILE A 738 34.88 -55.64 -75.50
CA ILE A 738 33.72 -55.17 -74.71
C ILE A 738 34.16 -54.20 -73.59
N THR A 739 35.39 -54.34 -73.07
CA THR A 739 36.03 -53.34 -72.20
C THR A 739 36.11 -51.95 -72.89
N SER A 740 36.07 -51.92 -74.23
CA SER A 740 36.01 -50.68 -75.03
C SER A 740 34.63 -49.98 -75.03
N ASN A 741 33.54 -50.66 -74.66
CA ASN A 741 32.17 -50.15 -74.83
C ASN A 741 31.38 -49.88 -73.53
N GLU A 742 31.75 -50.44 -72.37
CA GLU A 742 31.27 -49.93 -71.06
C GLU A 742 32.32 -49.15 -70.26
N ALA A 743 33.45 -48.86 -70.91
CA ALA A 743 34.05 -47.52 -70.88
C ALA A 743 33.08 -46.41 -71.39
N ARG A 744 31.86 -46.78 -71.80
CA ARG A 744 30.69 -45.91 -72.04
C ARG A 744 29.55 -46.06 -70.99
N GLU A 745 29.88 -46.59 -69.80
CA GLU A 745 29.55 -45.99 -68.49
C GLU A 745 28.52 -46.64 -67.49
N LYS A 746 28.92 -47.76 -66.86
CA LYS A 746 28.88 -48.07 -65.39
C LYS A 746 27.55 -48.29 -64.59
N ARG A 747 27.28 -49.55 -64.15
CA ARG A 747 26.71 -49.97 -62.82
C ARG A 747 26.76 -51.53 -62.61
N GLU A 748 26.84 -52.03 -61.36
CA GLU A 748 26.66 -53.45 -60.85
C GLU A 748 27.77 -54.57 -60.98
N LYS A 749 27.60 -55.72 -60.26
CA LYS A 749 28.65 -56.73 -59.83
C LYS A 749 28.13 -58.07 -59.17
N GLY A 750 28.89 -59.19 -59.14
CA GLY A 750 28.66 -60.40 -58.26
C GLY A 750 29.35 -61.77 -58.59
N ALA A 751 29.20 -62.80 -57.70
CA ALA A 751 29.48 -64.29 -57.83
C ALA A 751 30.97 -64.81 -57.87
N SER A 752 31.40 -66.11 -57.77
CA SER A 752 31.03 -67.43 -57.11
C SER A 752 32.02 -68.58 -57.56
N GLU A 753 32.20 -69.83 -57.06
CA GLU A 753 32.13 -70.56 -55.75
C GLU A 753 32.64 -72.07 -55.89
N LYS A 754 32.86 -72.88 -54.79
CA LYS A 754 33.11 -74.38 -54.71
C LYS A 754 34.47 -74.95 -55.25
N THR A 755 35.01 -76.19 -55.06
CA THR A 755 34.71 -77.53 -54.40
C THR A 755 36.05 -78.29 -53.95
N ARG A 756 36.39 -79.62 -53.85
CA ARG A 756 35.83 -80.92 -54.39
C ARG A 756 36.15 -82.37 -53.81
N LEU A 757 37.38 -82.95 -53.73
CA LEU A 757 37.58 -84.45 -53.92
C LEU A 757 38.48 -85.36 -52.97
N ASN A 758 39.26 -86.35 -53.49
CA ASN A 758 39.70 -87.67 -52.91
C ASN A 758 41.17 -88.10 -53.31
N PHE A 759 41.68 -89.28 -52.86
CA PHE A 759 42.81 -90.14 -53.36
C PHE A 759 44.29 -90.03 -52.86
N GLN A 760 44.98 -91.19 -52.71
CA GLN A 760 46.42 -91.40 -53.04
C GLN A 760 46.90 -92.88 -52.97
N ARG A 761 47.97 -93.27 -53.75
CA ARG A 761 48.98 -94.32 -53.40
C ARG A 761 50.18 -94.38 -54.40
N LYS A 762 51.41 -94.23 -53.90
CA LYS A 762 52.76 -94.67 -54.42
C LYS A 762 53.83 -94.05 -53.48
N LEU A 763 55.08 -94.49 -53.38
CA LEU A 763 55.87 -95.48 -54.14
C LEU A 763 56.87 -96.15 -53.18
N GLU A 764 57.11 -97.46 -53.29
CA GLU A 764 58.24 -98.16 -52.67
C GLU A 764 59.26 -98.41 -53.77
N ASP A 765 60.48 -97.85 -53.67
CA ASP A 765 61.68 -98.23 -54.44
C ASP A 765 62.91 -97.39 -54.02
N MET A 766 64.10 -97.72 -54.53
CA MET A 766 65.37 -96.98 -54.32
C MET A 766 66.07 -97.03 -52.94
N ARG A 767 66.22 -98.22 -52.33
CA ARG A 767 67.40 -98.46 -51.44
C ARG A 767 67.95 -99.90 -51.36
N ASN A 768 68.11 -100.53 -52.53
CA ASN A 768 68.97 -101.71 -52.65
C ASN A 768 70.42 -101.41 -52.16
N ASN A 769 71.02 -102.41 -51.48
CA ASN A 769 72.45 -102.54 -51.12
C ASN A 769 72.97 -101.70 -49.92
N LEU A 770 73.90 -102.20 -49.09
CA LEU A 770 74.84 -103.33 -49.28
C LEU A 770 75.38 -103.89 -47.94
N LYS A 771 75.28 -105.21 -47.70
CA LYS A 771 76.33 -106.08 -47.08
C LYS A 771 75.81 -107.50 -46.81
N GLN A 772 76.35 -108.51 -47.50
CA GLN A 772 76.28 -109.91 -47.09
C GLN A 772 77.40 -110.73 -47.74
N MET A 773 78.33 -111.25 -46.92
CA MET A 773 79.06 -112.51 -47.10
C MET A 773 79.83 -112.80 -45.80
N GLU A 774 79.61 -113.99 -45.23
CA GLU A 774 80.34 -114.54 -44.06
C GLU A 774 80.20 -113.68 -42.76
N VAL A 775 80.74 -114.02 -41.58
CA VAL A 775 81.60 -115.15 -41.15
C VAL A 775 81.11 -115.70 -39.79
N GLY A 776 81.51 -116.93 -39.43
CA GLY A 776 81.44 -117.49 -38.06
C GLY A 776 82.83 -117.86 -37.53
N THR A 777 83.03 -118.47 -36.35
CA THR A 777 82.20 -118.76 -35.16
C THR A 777 83.16 -119.36 -34.10
N LEU A 778 82.69 -119.61 -32.87
CA LEU A 778 83.38 -120.41 -31.82
C LEU A 778 84.71 -119.87 -31.27
N ASN A 779 84.65 -119.13 -30.16
CA ASN A 779 84.85 -119.69 -28.80
C ASN A 779 84.77 -118.54 -27.77
N LYS A 780 83.78 -118.47 -26.87
CA LYS A 780 83.59 -119.37 -25.70
C LYS A 780 84.92 -119.79 -25.07
N ARG A 781 85.36 -119.14 -23.98
CA ARG A 781 85.79 -119.81 -22.73
C ARG A 781 86.38 -118.87 -21.66
N ILE A 782 86.17 -119.26 -20.41
CA ILE A 782 87.11 -119.13 -19.28
C ILE A 782 87.45 -117.68 -18.86
N GLU A 783 86.42 -116.83 -18.73
CA GLU A 783 86.50 -115.59 -17.93
C GLU A 783 85.13 -115.00 -17.48
N ALA A 784 83.96 -115.67 -17.45
CA ALA A 784 83.63 -117.07 -17.10
C ALA A 784 84.53 -117.67 -16.01
N ALA A 785 84.90 -116.82 -15.04
CA ALA A 785 85.77 -117.05 -13.89
C ALA A 785 85.56 -115.89 -12.88
N ASN A 786 86.49 -115.64 -11.96
CA ASN A 786 86.39 -116.16 -10.60
C ASN A 786 86.19 -115.01 -9.59
N ASP A 787 85.47 -113.95 -10.00
CA ASP A 787 85.23 -112.73 -9.20
C ASP A 787 83.72 -112.35 -9.17
N GLU A 788 82.74 -113.24 -9.03
CA GLU A 788 82.56 -114.28 -7.99
C GLU A 788 82.72 -113.78 -6.53
N GLU A 789 83.61 -112.83 -6.26
CA GLU A 789 83.80 -112.24 -4.92
C GLU A 789 82.62 -111.37 -4.46
N LYS A 790 82.11 -110.47 -5.31
CA LYS A 790 81.13 -109.43 -4.88
C LYS A 790 79.66 -109.79 -5.06
N HIS A 791 79.36 -111.01 -5.50
CA HIS A 791 78.04 -111.62 -5.30
C HIS A 791 77.76 -111.82 -3.78
N LEU A 792 78.78 -112.28 -3.05
CA LEU A 792 78.72 -112.63 -1.63
C LEU A 792 78.39 -111.44 -0.70
N MET A 793 78.75 -110.21 -1.07
CA MET A 793 78.49 -109.02 -0.24
C MET A 793 77.02 -108.56 -0.26
N LYS A 794 76.23 -108.92 -1.27
CA LYS A 794 74.76 -108.71 -1.24
C LYS A 794 74.01 -109.85 -0.57
N GLU A 795 74.55 -111.06 -0.57
CA GLU A 795 73.91 -112.24 0.03
C GLU A 795 73.90 -112.25 1.56
N ILE A 796 74.61 -111.34 2.24
CA ILE A 796 74.66 -111.28 3.71
C ILE A 796 73.73 -110.19 4.30
N ALA A 797 73.70 -108.97 3.75
CA ALA A 797 73.03 -107.85 4.41
C ALA A 797 71.50 -107.93 4.39
N ILE A 798 70.89 -108.23 3.23
CA ILE A 798 69.42 -108.26 3.10
C ILE A 798 68.85 -109.56 3.69
N THR A 799 69.55 -110.70 3.51
CA THR A 799 69.17 -111.97 4.15
C THR A 799 69.16 -111.88 5.68
N GLN A 800 69.99 -111.03 6.29
CA GLN A 800 69.98 -110.80 7.73
C GLN A 800 68.79 -109.97 8.21
N GLN A 801 68.41 -108.87 7.54
CA GLN A 801 67.27 -108.07 8.02
C GLN A 801 65.90 -108.61 7.60
N ASP A 802 65.79 -109.29 6.45
CA ASP A 802 64.57 -110.05 6.12
C ASP A 802 64.42 -111.30 7.00
N THR A 803 65.50 -111.87 7.56
CA THR A 803 65.34 -112.87 8.64
C THR A 803 64.98 -112.23 9.98
N ASP A 804 65.48 -111.05 10.35
CA ASP A 804 65.17 -110.45 11.67
C ASP A 804 63.79 -109.75 11.76
N PHE A 805 63.29 -109.12 10.70
CA PHE A 805 61.89 -108.66 10.68
C PHE A 805 60.92 -109.85 10.58
N SER A 806 61.27 -110.88 9.79
CA SER A 806 60.49 -112.12 9.76
C SER A 806 60.49 -112.84 11.11
N LYS A 807 61.61 -112.90 11.84
CA LYS A 807 61.65 -113.41 13.23
C LYS A 807 60.73 -112.62 14.14
N ARG A 808 60.75 -111.28 14.13
CA ARG A 808 59.85 -110.46 14.99
C ARG A 808 58.37 -110.63 14.63
N LYS A 809 58.04 -110.81 13.34
CA LYS A 809 56.66 -111.12 12.92
C LYS A 809 56.26 -112.57 13.24
N ILE A 810 57.20 -113.51 13.20
CA ILE A 810 57.06 -114.87 13.75
C ILE A 810 56.86 -114.83 15.28
N GLU A 811 57.51 -113.94 16.02
CA GLU A 811 57.35 -113.80 17.48
C GLU A 811 55.92 -113.37 17.84
N THR A 812 55.34 -112.41 17.11
CA THR A 812 53.93 -112.02 17.28
C THR A 812 52.94 -113.06 16.78
N LEU A 813 53.33 -113.89 15.81
CA LEU A 813 52.57 -115.08 15.42
C LEU A 813 52.66 -116.20 16.46
N LYS A 814 53.77 -116.36 17.19
CA LYS A 814 53.85 -117.25 18.37
C LYS A 814 52.95 -116.74 19.50
N GLY A 815 53.07 -115.47 19.87
CA GLY A 815 52.27 -114.88 20.96
C GLY A 815 50.76 -115.03 20.75
N LYS A 816 50.26 -114.79 19.52
CA LYS A 816 48.84 -114.97 19.19
C LYS A 816 48.42 -116.43 18.92
N ILE A 817 49.37 -117.37 18.81
CA ILE A 817 49.10 -118.82 18.82
C ILE A 817 49.03 -119.37 20.25
N GLU A 818 49.74 -118.78 21.22
CA GLU A 818 49.70 -119.18 22.62
C GLU A 818 48.48 -118.60 23.38
N GLU A 819 48.27 -117.28 23.41
CA GLU A 819 47.20 -116.69 24.26
C GLU A 819 45.78 -116.85 23.71
N THR A 820 45.63 -117.25 22.43
CA THR A 820 44.35 -117.82 21.96
C THR A 820 44.09 -119.23 22.50
N LYS A 821 44.93 -119.72 23.43
CA LYS A 821 44.73 -120.95 24.19
C LYS A 821 45.08 -120.86 25.68
N THR A 822 46.13 -120.15 26.10
CA THR A 822 46.52 -120.09 27.52
C THR A 822 45.54 -119.30 28.39
N ASP A 823 44.73 -118.39 27.83
CA ASP A 823 43.46 -117.98 28.46
C ASP A 823 42.17 -118.37 27.73
N ARG A 824 42.22 -119.60 27.22
CA ARG A 824 41.25 -120.60 27.67
C ARG A 824 41.89 -121.65 28.61
N GLN A 825 42.96 -121.32 29.35
CA GLN A 825 43.56 -122.28 30.28
C GLN A 825 44.20 -121.79 31.60
N ARG A 826 44.00 -120.55 32.07
CA ARG A 826 43.56 -120.43 33.49
C ARG A 826 42.38 -119.47 33.76
N VAL A 827 41.42 -119.59 32.84
CA VAL A 827 39.97 -119.58 33.06
C VAL A 827 39.43 -118.17 33.45
N HIS A 828 38.14 -117.84 33.53
CA HIS A 828 37.12 -118.37 34.47
C HIS A 828 37.65 -118.67 35.91
N SER A 829 38.86 -118.17 36.22
CA SER A 829 39.48 -117.91 37.52
C SER A 829 40.35 -116.66 37.34
N VAL A 830 39.82 -115.55 36.81
CA VAL A 830 38.81 -114.67 37.47
C VAL A 830 39.38 -114.15 38.78
N HIS A 831 39.37 -112.83 38.95
CA HIS A 831 40.55 -112.03 39.32
C HIS A 831 41.49 -111.91 38.11
N PHE A 832 42.12 -110.76 37.82
CA PHE A 832 42.06 -109.44 38.47
C PHE A 832 42.31 -108.36 37.40
N VAL A 833 41.78 -107.14 37.47
CA VAL A 833 41.20 -106.48 38.64
C VAL A 833 39.88 -105.77 38.32
N THR A 834 38.74 -106.43 38.59
CA THR A 834 37.49 -105.72 38.98
C THR A 834 37.57 -105.24 40.44
N ILE A 835 38.76 -104.82 40.88
CA ILE A 835 39.02 -103.96 42.04
C ILE A 835 39.97 -102.88 41.51
N LYS A 836 39.47 -101.77 40.94
CA LYS A 836 38.41 -100.94 41.52
C LYS A 836 37.34 -100.53 40.49
N ILE A 837 36.03 -100.77 40.68
CA ILE A 837 35.32 -101.57 41.72
C ILE A 837 34.11 -102.27 41.05
N VAL A 838 34.12 -103.61 41.09
CA VAL A 838 33.04 -104.54 41.51
C VAL A 838 31.57 -104.30 41.08
N ALA A 839 31.02 -105.31 40.40
CA ALA A 839 29.62 -105.80 40.32
C ALA A 839 28.50 -104.93 39.67
N LEU A 840 27.88 -105.46 38.59
CA LEU A 840 26.57 -106.19 38.60
C LEU A 840 26.03 -106.51 37.16
N PHE A 841 25.63 -107.77 36.89
CA PHE A 841 24.77 -108.29 35.78
C PHE A 841 25.18 -108.09 34.28
N SER A 842 24.65 -108.81 33.26
CA SER A 842 24.55 -110.29 33.02
C SER A 842 24.09 -110.66 31.57
N GLU A 843 24.77 -111.64 30.94
CA GLU A 843 24.41 -112.62 29.85
C GLU A 843 23.36 -112.36 28.72
N SER A 844 23.70 -112.71 27.46
CA SER A 844 23.16 -113.89 26.69
C SER A 844 23.45 -113.88 25.16
N GLY A 845 23.50 -115.05 24.48
CA GLY A 845 23.62 -115.20 23.01
C GLY A 845 24.03 -116.61 22.49
N VAL A 846 23.55 -117.05 21.30
CA VAL A 846 23.71 -118.44 20.74
C VAL A 846 23.67 -118.50 19.18
N ALA A 847 24.54 -119.30 18.51
CA ALA A 847 24.38 -119.85 17.12
C ALA A 847 25.48 -120.91 16.73
N CYS A 848 25.33 -121.65 15.61
CA CYS A 848 26.19 -122.81 15.19
C CYS A 848 26.13 -123.10 13.62
N PRO A 849 26.69 -124.19 12.99
CA PRO A 849 28.06 -124.27 12.38
C PRO A 849 28.21 -124.88 10.93
N LYS A 850 29.47 -125.09 10.46
CA LYS A 850 30.03 -125.96 9.33
C LYS A 850 30.03 -125.38 7.88
N ALA A 851 30.86 -125.78 6.88
CA ALA A 851 32.19 -126.49 6.72
C ALA A 851 32.52 -126.61 5.18
N GLU A 852 33.68 -127.01 4.57
CA GLU A 852 35.15 -127.06 4.86
C GLU A 852 35.98 -127.49 3.59
N LYS A 853 37.28 -127.08 3.46
CA LYS A 853 38.45 -127.77 2.77
C LYS A 853 38.51 -127.96 1.21
N ALA A 854 39.65 -128.22 0.53
CA ALA A 854 41.11 -128.00 0.77
C ALA A 854 42.00 -128.26 -0.51
N LYS A 855 43.34 -128.08 -0.41
CA LYS A 855 44.39 -128.30 -1.46
C LYS A 855 45.11 -129.68 -1.36
N GLY A 856 45.90 -130.03 -2.39
CA GLY A 856 47.09 -130.91 -2.34
C GLY A 856 47.49 -131.42 -3.75
N VAL A 857 48.73 -131.81 -4.10
CA VAL A 857 50.11 -131.83 -3.52
C VAL A 857 51.04 -131.87 -4.77
N PHE A 858 52.29 -131.39 -4.87
CA PHE A 858 53.41 -131.14 -3.95
C PHE A 858 53.99 -129.72 -4.11
#